data_AF-A0A7W8FJI2-F1
#
_entry.id   AF-A0A7W8FJI2-F1
#
_cell.length_a   1.000
_cell.length_b   1.000
_cell.length_c   1.000
_cell.angle_alpha   90.00
_cell.angle_beta   90.00
_cell.angle_gamma   90.00
#
_symmetry.space_group_name_H-M   'P 1'
#
loop_
_entity.id
_entity.type
_entity.pdbx_description
1 polymer ?
#
loop_
_entity_poly.entity_id
_entity_poly.type
_entity_poly.pdbx_seq_one_letter_code
_entity_poly.pdbx_strand_id
1 'polypeptide(L)'
;MDDSAIESTPVLVVGGGLVGLSTAMFLAWRGVPCVLVEKRQGSSAHPRAIGYTTRTIELFSRIGIELPPHDGGGPRRARVESLAGQWFEEYPWSPGGAKLPEIEYSPYNGTAIPQDRLEPILRDKAIELGAEVRLNTELIDVAEVDGGVIATLRHRDGRESRLHAQYVVAADGVHSPMRQTLGIGRSGQGLLAVQRSILFRAPLDEYLEHGIVQFEIEQPGLSAFLTTYMDGRWVLMLSDDVDRNDDEQRAVIRQAVGRPDLDVDLCTTGRWELAALIADQFRVGRIFLAGDAAHQLPPNRGGYGANTGIEDAHNVAWKLEAVLSGRSTPDLLDTYEAERRPIAWLRHEQIFARADYKARLQTAVADVPIIDDDAMEFGQLYRSAAVLDAGQELPRALRPEQWAGQPGTRAPHLKVLIDGTEGSTLDVLARGWVLLSEDQRWQDAASRACAELGIDIAFAHIGSDVKPTEPLAFQMAYGITADGATLVRPDGYVGWRAVTAPTDPAAALTSALGRVSCAAAQALAQRVQRLEDVEAIRDVTARYATAVNKGWNGKTVDLDAIPSIFTTDARWVSSDMGIATEGLDAILAGLPEHTAVVQFSMHAFLNPVITVNVDMATGTWLMWVASIIGNDPRAVYMSADMAYTRTAEGWRINGVDIHQGMLLSATPSP
;
A
#
# COMPACT_ATOMS: atom_id res chain seq x y z
N MET A 1 38.10 11.83 4.28
CA MET A 1 37.00 12.07 3.34
C MET A 1 36.27 13.28 3.87
N ASP A 2 36.17 14.31 3.04
CA ASP A 2 35.72 15.63 3.44
C ASP A 2 34.25 15.57 3.88
N ASP A 3 33.96 16.12 5.06
CA ASP A 3 32.68 16.03 5.78
C ASP A 3 31.72 17.13 5.26
N SER A 4 31.66 17.31 3.94
CA SER A 4 30.67 18.20 3.33
C SER A 4 29.29 17.59 3.55
N ALA A 5 28.37 18.35 4.14
CA ALA A 5 27.01 17.92 4.43
C ALA A 5 26.40 17.24 3.18
N ILE A 6 26.14 15.93 3.29
CA ILE A 6 25.48 15.17 2.24
C ILE A 6 24.09 15.78 2.06
N GLU A 7 23.76 16.13 0.81
CA GLU A 7 22.44 16.64 0.48
C GLU A 7 21.36 15.66 0.94
N SER A 8 20.24 16.17 1.46
CA SER A 8 19.18 15.34 2.02
C SER A 8 17.80 15.67 1.46
N THR A 9 16.98 14.65 1.25
CA THR A 9 15.56 14.79 0.86
C THR A 9 14.68 13.80 1.63
N PRO A 10 13.41 14.12 1.91
CA PRO A 10 12.47 13.13 2.45
C PRO A 10 12.28 11.94 1.50
N VAL A 11 12.09 12.19 0.20
CA VAL A 11 11.84 11.14 -0.80
C VAL A 11 12.70 11.35 -2.05
N LEU A 12 13.42 10.31 -2.45
CA LEU A 12 14.04 10.21 -3.76
C LEU A 12 13.16 9.38 -4.70
N VAL A 13 12.79 9.95 -5.84
CA VAL A 13 12.10 9.24 -6.93
C VAL A 13 13.10 8.93 -8.04
N VAL A 14 13.14 7.69 -8.50
CA VAL A 14 14.12 7.24 -9.50
C VAL A 14 13.39 6.85 -10.77
N GLY A 15 13.70 7.52 -11.88
CA GLY A 15 13.04 7.39 -13.17
C GLY A 15 12.06 8.53 -13.43
N GLY A 16 12.18 9.17 -14.60
CA GLY A 16 11.38 10.31 -15.05
C GLY A 16 10.39 9.96 -16.16
N GLY A 17 9.90 8.71 -16.20
CA GLY A 17 8.73 8.34 -17.01
C GLY A 17 7.42 8.67 -16.30
N LEU A 18 6.29 8.30 -16.91
CA LEU A 18 4.93 8.55 -16.40
C LEU A 18 4.77 8.32 -14.89
N VAL A 19 5.20 7.16 -14.39
CA VAL A 19 4.99 6.74 -13.00
C VAL A 19 5.87 7.53 -12.03
N GLY A 20 7.14 7.76 -12.39
CA GLY A 20 8.04 8.55 -11.56
C GLY A 20 7.62 10.02 -11.50
N LEU A 21 7.27 10.61 -12.65
CA LEU A 21 6.75 11.98 -12.70
C LEU A 21 5.43 12.11 -11.92
N SER A 22 4.54 11.13 -12.04
CA SER A 22 3.31 11.08 -11.26
C SER A 22 3.60 10.96 -9.76
N THR A 23 4.57 10.14 -9.35
CA THR A 23 5.00 10.01 -7.95
C THR A 23 5.50 11.34 -7.40
N ALA A 24 6.43 12.00 -8.10
CA ALA A 24 6.96 13.30 -7.69
C ALA A 24 5.86 14.37 -7.63
N MET A 25 4.96 14.39 -8.61
CA MET A 25 3.81 15.29 -8.64
C MET A 25 2.86 15.06 -7.45
N PHE A 26 2.48 13.81 -7.17
CA PHE A 26 1.57 13.49 -6.06
C PHE A 26 2.21 13.79 -4.69
N LEU A 27 3.51 13.55 -4.53
CA LEU A 27 4.26 13.91 -3.32
C LEU A 27 4.30 15.43 -3.13
N ALA A 28 4.69 16.18 -4.16
CA ALA A 28 4.77 17.63 -4.12
C ALA A 28 3.39 18.29 -3.91
N TRP A 29 2.34 17.79 -4.56
CA TRP A 29 0.95 18.23 -4.32
C TRP A 29 0.54 18.07 -2.85
N ARG A 30 1.07 17.05 -2.16
CA ARG A 30 0.84 16.79 -0.75
C ARG A 30 1.82 17.53 0.18
N GLY A 31 2.72 18.35 -0.36
CA GLY A 31 3.69 19.11 0.40
C GLY A 31 4.87 18.28 0.90
N VAL A 32 5.12 17.09 0.33
CA VAL A 32 6.30 16.28 0.64
C VAL A 32 7.45 16.69 -0.30
N PRO A 33 8.54 17.29 0.22
CA PRO A 33 9.71 17.58 -0.59
C PRO A 33 10.28 16.29 -1.19
N CYS A 34 10.57 16.31 -2.48
CA CYS A 34 11.14 15.17 -3.18
C CYS A 34 12.10 15.60 -4.28
N VAL A 35 13.09 14.74 -4.54
CA VAL A 35 14.01 14.86 -5.68
C VAL A 35 13.71 13.71 -6.64
N LEU A 36 13.41 14.01 -7.89
CA LEU A 36 13.33 13.03 -8.96
C LEU A 36 14.62 13.03 -9.77
N VAL A 37 15.21 11.86 -10.02
CA VAL A 37 16.37 11.70 -10.91
C VAL A 37 16.00 10.89 -12.16
N GLU A 38 16.43 11.38 -13.32
CA GLU A 38 16.24 10.70 -14.61
C GLU A 38 17.55 10.77 -15.41
N LYS A 39 18.00 9.62 -15.91
CA LYS A 39 19.26 9.52 -16.64
C LYS A 39 19.24 10.16 -18.02
N ARG A 40 18.06 10.26 -18.64
CA ARG A 40 17.86 10.90 -19.95
C ARG A 40 17.69 12.41 -19.82
N GLN A 41 17.90 13.12 -20.93
CA GLN A 41 17.69 14.56 -21.03
C GLN A 41 16.19 14.94 -21.14
N GLY A 42 15.31 13.97 -21.38
CA GLY A 42 13.88 14.20 -21.51
C GLY A 42 13.12 12.92 -21.81
N SER A 43 11.84 13.10 -22.15
CA SER A 43 10.91 12.03 -22.53
C SER A 43 11.42 11.17 -23.68
N SER A 44 10.91 9.94 -23.73
CA SER A 44 11.15 9.03 -24.87
C SER A 44 10.62 9.66 -26.16
N ALA A 45 11.43 9.67 -27.23
CA ALA A 45 10.99 10.12 -28.55
C ALA A 45 9.92 9.19 -29.17
N HIS A 46 9.91 7.92 -28.77
CA HIS A 46 8.83 7.00 -29.13
C HIS A 46 7.62 7.24 -28.20
N PRO A 47 6.39 7.45 -28.72
CA PRO A 47 5.24 7.89 -27.90
C PRO A 47 4.57 6.83 -27.02
N ARG A 48 4.89 5.54 -27.19
CA ARG A 48 4.51 4.44 -26.30
C ARG A 48 2.99 4.41 -25.99
N ALA A 49 2.59 4.53 -24.71
CA ALA A 49 1.21 4.48 -24.25
C ALA A 49 0.39 5.70 -24.72
N ILE A 50 -0.91 5.50 -24.92
CA ILE A 50 -1.84 6.55 -25.41
C ILE A 50 -3.09 6.65 -24.54
N GLY A 51 -3.69 5.50 -24.18
CA GLY A 51 -4.96 5.46 -23.46
C GLY A 51 -4.78 5.54 -21.94
N TYR A 52 -5.43 6.53 -21.32
CA TYR A 52 -5.53 6.66 -19.87
C TYR A 52 -6.97 6.55 -19.43
N THR A 53 -7.19 5.73 -18.42
CA THR A 53 -8.51 5.37 -17.90
C THR A 53 -9.16 6.55 -17.19
N THR A 54 -10.49 6.50 -17.03
CA THR A 54 -11.23 7.50 -16.26
C THR A 54 -10.68 7.64 -14.85
N ARG A 55 -10.29 6.52 -14.21
CA ARG A 55 -9.64 6.58 -12.90
C ARG A 55 -8.34 7.40 -12.91
N THR A 56 -7.50 7.30 -13.94
CA THR A 56 -6.29 8.11 -14.04
C THR A 56 -6.62 9.59 -14.21
N ILE A 57 -7.66 9.91 -15.00
CA ILE A 57 -8.08 11.30 -15.21
C ILE A 57 -8.59 11.94 -13.93
N GLU A 58 -9.36 11.22 -13.11
CA GLU A 58 -9.75 11.73 -11.78
C GLU A 58 -8.55 12.16 -10.93
N LEU A 59 -7.47 11.36 -10.94
CA LEU A 59 -6.28 11.65 -10.16
C LEU A 59 -5.57 12.92 -10.67
N PHE A 60 -5.52 13.10 -11.98
CA PHE A 60 -4.92 14.27 -12.62
C PHE A 60 -5.77 15.53 -12.47
N SER A 61 -7.08 15.44 -12.66
CA SER A 61 -8.02 16.55 -12.54
C SER A 61 -8.04 17.13 -11.12
N ARG A 62 -7.89 16.29 -10.08
CA ARG A 62 -7.75 16.74 -8.67
C ARG A 62 -6.52 17.62 -8.41
N ILE A 63 -5.56 17.61 -9.32
CA ILE A 63 -4.31 18.37 -9.22
C ILE A 63 -4.31 19.55 -10.21
N GLY A 64 -5.43 19.76 -10.93
CA GLY A 64 -5.57 20.82 -11.91
C GLY A 64 -4.87 20.53 -13.23
N ILE A 65 -4.67 19.25 -13.56
CA ILE A 65 -4.28 18.85 -14.92
C ILE A 65 -5.55 18.61 -15.73
N GLU A 66 -5.73 19.45 -16.74
CA GLU A 66 -6.80 19.31 -17.73
C GLU A 66 -6.23 18.65 -18.97
N LEU A 67 -6.78 17.50 -19.32
CA LEU A 67 -6.46 16.76 -20.54
C LEU A 67 -7.68 16.79 -21.47
N PRO A 68 -7.48 16.75 -22.80
CA PRO A 68 -8.59 16.76 -23.73
C PRO A 68 -9.52 15.57 -23.45
N PRO A 69 -10.85 15.76 -23.44
CA PRO A 69 -11.77 14.65 -23.26
C PRO A 69 -11.68 13.70 -24.46
N HIS A 70 -11.82 12.39 -24.21
CA HIS A 70 -12.13 11.45 -25.28
C HIS A 70 -13.65 11.44 -25.52
N ASP A 71 -14.08 11.46 -26.78
CA ASP A 71 -15.48 11.54 -27.20
C ASP A 71 -16.30 10.25 -26.97
N GLY A 72 -15.81 9.35 -26.11
CA GLY A 72 -16.47 8.09 -25.78
C GLY A 72 -16.50 7.04 -26.91
N GLY A 73 -15.99 7.36 -28.11
CA GLY A 73 -15.92 6.43 -29.24
C GLY A 73 -14.61 5.63 -29.22
N GLY A 74 -14.64 4.37 -28.77
CA GLY A 74 -13.45 3.51 -28.84
C GLY A 74 -12.89 3.40 -30.27
N PRO A 75 -11.56 3.31 -30.46
CA PRO A 75 -10.94 3.32 -31.78
C PRO A 75 -11.49 2.17 -32.65
N ARG A 76 -11.91 2.45 -33.89
CA ARG A 76 -12.31 1.37 -34.81
C ARG A 76 -11.08 0.71 -35.41
N ARG A 77 -11.20 -0.60 -35.67
CA ARG A 77 -10.15 -1.42 -36.27
C ARG A 77 -10.58 -1.93 -37.63
N ALA A 78 -9.60 -2.14 -38.50
CA ALA A 78 -9.79 -2.88 -39.74
C ALA A 78 -8.72 -3.95 -39.91
N ARG A 79 -9.11 -5.08 -40.50
CA ARG A 79 -8.18 -6.07 -41.03
C ARG A 79 -8.10 -5.90 -42.53
N VAL A 80 -6.89 -5.68 -43.04
CA VAL A 80 -6.64 -5.27 -44.43
C VAL A 80 -5.43 -5.99 -45.00
N GLU A 81 -5.37 -6.14 -46.32
CA GLU A 81 -4.17 -6.59 -47.02
C GLU A 81 -3.07 -5.51 -46.92
N SER A 82 -3.46 -4.27 -47.21
CA SER A 82 -2.71 -3.03 -47.03
C SER A 82 -3.72 -1.86 -47.00
N LEU A 83 -3.30 -0.66 -46.57
CA LEU A 83 -4.21 0.49 -46.49
C LEU A 83 -4.84 0.83 -47.85
N ALA A 84 -4.04 0.83 -48.92
CA ALA A 84 -4.47 1.08 -50.30
C ALA A 84 -5.01 -0.16 -51.02
N GLY A 85 -4.99 -1.34 -50.38
CA GLY A 85 -5.37 -2.63 -50.96
C GLY A 85 -6.78 -3.08 -50.56
N GLN A 86 -6.99 -4.39 -50.50
CA GLN A 86 -8.27 -4.95 -50.08
C GLN A 86 -8.49 -4.80 -48.56
N TRP A 87 -9.67 -4.36 -48.17
CA TRP A 87 -10.13 -4.34 -46.78
C TRP A 87 -11.02 -5.56 -46.54
N PHE A 88 -10.65 -6.41 -45.59
CA PHE A 88 -11.35 -7.67 -45.33
C PHE A 88 -12.51 -7.47 -44.37
N GLU A 89 -12.29 -6.72 -43.29
CA GLU A 89 -13.24 -6.61 -42.18
C GLU A 89 -13.02 -5.33 -41.39
N GLU A 90 -14.09 -4.68 -40.96
CA GLU A 90 -14.07 -3.58 -39.98
C GLU A 90 -14.82 -4.01 -38.72
N TYR A 91 -14.27 -3.73 -37.55
CA TYR A 91 -14.87 -4.14 -36.29
C TYR A 91 -14.57 -3.15 -35.15
N PRO A 92 -15.45 -3.06 -34.13
CA PRO A 92 -15.24 -2.19 -32.99
C PRO A 92 -14.08 -2.70 -32.11
N TRP A 93 -13.46 -1.79 -31.33
CA TRP A 93 -12.43 -2.14 -30.35
C TRP A 93 -12.87 -3.25 -29.38
N SER A 94 -14.14 -3.22 -28.95
CA SER A 94 -14.75 -4.19 -28.03
C SER A 94 -15.86 -4.99 -28.73
N PRO A 95 -15.69 -6.31 -28.93
CA PRO A 95 -16.71 -7.18 -29.50
C PRO A 95 -17.95 -7.30 -28.60
N GLY A 96 -19.16 -7.27 -29.17
CA GLY A 96 -20.41 -7.61 -28.46
C GLY A 96 -21.19 -6.45 -27.84
N GLY A 97 -20.98 -5.20 -28.29
CA GLY A 97 -21.62 -4.01 -27.75
C GLY A 97 -23.14 -4.12 -27.58
N ALA A 98 -23.59 -4.18 -26.33
CA ALA A 98 -24.92 -3.75 -25.91
C ALA A 98 -24.72 -2.64 -24.87
N LYS A 99 -25.22 -1.44 -25.16
CA LYS A 99 -25.33 -0.37 -24.16
C LYS A 99 -26.41 -0.78 -23.15
N LEU A 100 -26.00 -1.39 -22.04
CA LEU A 100 -26.78 -1.35 -20.81
C LEU A 100 -26.89 0.14 -20.39
N PRO A 101 -27.98 0.57 -19.73
CA PRO A 101 -28.08 1.94 -19.25
C PRO A 101 -26.86 2.25 -18.38
N GLU A 102 -26.04 3.19 -18.85
CA GLU A 102 -24.68 3.45 -18.36
C GLU A 102 -24.81 4.13 -16.99
N ILE A 103 -24.64 3.36 -15.91
CA ILE A 103 -24.44 3.94 -14.59
C ILE A 103 -23.15 4.73 -14.69
N GLU A 104 -23.23 6.04 -14.47
CA GLU A 104 -22.06 6.90 -14.46
C GLU A 104 -21.27 6.66 -13.17
N TYR A 105 -20.06 6.10 -13.28
CA TYR A 105 -19.19 5.82 -12.12
C TYR A 105 -18.20 6.94 -11.79
N SER A 106 -18.16 7.99 -12.62
CA SER A 106 -17.24 9.13 -12.48
C SER A 106 -17.75 10.32 -13.30
N PRO A 107 -17.53 11.57 -12.87
CA PRO A 107 -17.87 12.74 -13.69
C PRO A 107 -16.82 12.99 -14.80
N TYR A 108 -15.75 12.19 -14.83
CA TYR A 108 -14.68 12.29 -15.81
C TYR A 108 -14.78 11.16 -16.83
N ASN A 109 -14.14 11.37 -17.98
CA ASN A 109 -13.95 10.35 -19.00
C ASN A 109 -12.45 10.09 -19.19
N GLY A 110 -12.09 8.90 -19.68
CA GLY A 110 -10.73 8.61 -20.11
C GLY A 110 -10.25 9.55 -21.21
N THR A 111 -8.93 9.53 -21.48
CA THR A 111 -8.32 10.33 -22.56
C THR A 111 -7.36 9.48 -23.40
N ALA A 112 -7.14 9.93 -24.63
CA ALA A 112 -6.12 9.40 -25.52
C ALA A 112 -5.08 10.50 -25.81
N ILE A 113 -3.93 10.45 -25.14
CA ILE A 113 -2.81 11.38 -25.36
C ILE A 113 -1.51 10.59 -25.44
N PRO A 114 -0.64 10.82 -26.42
CA PRO A 114 0.63 10.09 -26.50
C PRO A 114 1.53 10.37 -25.28
N GLN A 115 2.25 9.36 -24.78
CA GLN A 115 3.06 9.47 -23.55
C GLN A 115 4.12 10.57 -23.63
N ASP A 116 4.73 10.78 -24.80
CA ASP A 116 5.72 11.84 -25.03
C ASP A 116 5.13 13.26 -24.93
N ARG A 117 3.79 13.39 -25.02
CA ARG A 117 3.07 14.64 -24.78
C ARG A 117 2.60 14.78 -23.34
N LEU A 118 2.22 13.68 -22.69
CA LEU A 118 1.80 13.70 -21.29
C LEU A 118 2.97 13.90 -20.32
N GLU A 119 4.11 13.25 -20.55
CA GLU A 119 5.26 13.34 -19.63
C GLU A 119 5.75 14.79 -19.40
N PRO A 120 5.88 15.67 -20.42
CA PRO A 120 6.17 17.08 -20.19
C PRO A 120 5.14 17.78 -19.30
N ILE A 121 3.84 17.53 -19.49
CA ILE A 121 2.77 18.13 -18.67
C ILE A 121 2.93 17.72 -17.21
N LEU A 122 3.16 16.42 -16.95
CA LEU A 122 3.37 15.89 -15.60
C LEU A 122 4.63 16.48 -14.94
N ARG A 123 5.72 16.60 -15.72
CA ARG A 123 6.98 17.17 -15.24
C ARG A 123 6.83 18.64 -14.87
N ASP A 124 6.24 19.43 -15.75
CA ASP A 124 6.04 20.86 -15.52
C ASP A 124 5.13 21.07 -14.30
N LYS A 125 4.09 20.25 -14.15
CA LYS A 125 3.22 20.28 -12.96
C LYS A 125 3.95 19.85 -11.68
N ALA A 126 4.79 18.82 -11.73
CA ALA A 126 5.58 18.40 -10.58
C ALA A 126 6.53 19.54 -10.10
N ILE A 127 7.19 20.22 -11.05
CA ILE A 127 8.07 21.37 -10.76
C ILE A 127 7.26 22.54 -10.20
N GLU A 128 6.11 22.87 -10.80
CA GLU A 128 5.19 23.91 -10.32
C GLU A 128 4.79 23.68 -8.86
N LEU A 129 4.54 22.42 -8.48
CA LEU A 129 4.16 22.01 -7.12
C LEU A 129 5.35 21.94 -6.15
N GLY A 130 6.59 22.10 -6.62
CA GLY A 130 7.79 22.15 -5.79
C GLY A 130 8.66 20.88 -5.78
N ALA A 131 8.42 19.91 -6.67
CA ALA A 131 9.34 18.80 -6.86
C ALA A 131 10.63 19.26 -7.54
N GLU A 132 11.78 18.78 -7.07
CA GLU A 132 13.05 18.99 -7.79
C GLU A 132 13.25 17.88 -8.82
N VAL A 133 13.42 18.25 -10.10
CA VAL A 133 13.61 17.28 -11.20
C VAL A 133 15.02 17.42 -11.79
N ARG A 134 15.84 16.38 -11.61
CA ARG A 134 17.22 16.28 -12.10
C ARG A 134 17.31 15.32 -13.28
N LEU A 135 17.28 15.89 -14.48
CA LEU A 135 17.56 15.16 -15.72
C LEU A 135 19.07 14.89 -15.84
N ASN A 136 19.46 14.00 -16.75
CA ASN A 136 20.86 13.61 -16.96
C ASN A 136 21.57 13.12 -15.67
N THR A 137 20.81 12.55 -14.74
CA THR A 137 21.28 12.06 -13.44
C THR A 137 20.82 10.62 -13.25
N GLU A 138 21.78 9.69 -13.22
CA GLU A 138 21.52 8.26 -13.09
C GLU A 138 21.77 7.81 -11.65
N LEU A 139 20.83 7.08 -11.05
CA LEU A 139 21.12 6.32 -9.84
C LEU A 139 21.95 5.09 -10.22
N ILE A 140 23.11 4.92 -9.58
CA ILE A 140 24.03 3.81 -9.86
C ILE A 140 24.21 2.86 -8.68
N ASP A 141 23.92 3.30 -7.46
CA ASP A 141 24.05 2.48 -6.25
C ASP A 141 23.16 3.01 -5.12
N VAL A 142 22.75 2.12 -4.22
CA VAL A 142 21.99 2.44 -3.00
C VAL A 142 22.47 1.61 -1.82
N ALA A 143 22.51 2.24 -0.65
CA ALA A 143 22.73 1.57 0.61
C ALA A 143 21.73 2.06 1.66
N GLU A 144 20.96 1.15 2.24
CA GLU A 144 20.14 1.48 3.41
C GLU A 144 21.06 1.72 4.60
N VAL A 145 20.79 2.78 5.35
CA VAL A 145 21.53 3.22 6.54
C VAL A 145 20.55 3.47 7.68
N ASP A 146 21.06 3.67 8.90
CA ASP A 146 20.18 4.05 10.00
C ASP A 146 19.47 5.38 9.68
N GLY A 147 18.14 5.37 9.73
CA GLY A 147 17.30 6.53 9.41
C GLY A 147 17.07 6.84 7.93
N GLY A 148 17.61 6.08 6.96
CA GLY A 148 17.40 6.42 5.54
C GLY A 148 18.13 5.52 4.53
N VAL A 149 18.33 6.06 3.33
CA VAL A 149 19.01 5.44 2.20
C VAL A 149 20.00 6.43 1.62
N ILE A 150 21.25 6.01 1.46
CA ILE A 150 22.26 6.76 0.71
C ILE A 150 22.20 6.31 -0.75
N ALA A 151 21.88 7.25 -1.64
CA ALA A 151 21.87 7.06 -3.08
C ALA A 151 23.14 7.65 -3.69
N THR A 152 23.84 6.86 -4.51
CA THR A 152 24.96 7.34 -5.33
C THR A 152 24.46 7.68 -6.72
N LEU A 153 24.62 8.94 -7.11
CA LEU A 153 24.14 9.51 -8.36
C LEU A 153 25.32 9.80 -9.29
N ARG A 154 25.20 9.39 -10.55
CA ARG A 154 26.13 9.73 -11.63
C ARG A 154 25.53 10.80 -12.51
N HIS A 155 26.25 11.91 -12.65
CA HIS A 155 25.90 13.02 -13.53
C HIS A 155 26.43 12.76 -14.94
N ARG A 156 25.86 13.43 -15.96
CA ARG A 156 26.30 13.30 -17.36
C ARG A 156 27.76 13.66 -17.63
N ASP A 157 28.36 14.51 -16.81
CA ASP A 157 29.79 14.85 -16.86
C ASP A 157 30.69 13.73 -16.28
N GLY A 158 30.12 12.63 -15.80
CA GLY A 158 30.80 11.52 -15.16
C GLY A 158 31.07 11.72 -13.67
N ARG A 159 30.73 12.89 -13.11
CA ARG A 159 30.87 13.15 -11.68
C ARG A 159 29.89 12.30 -10.90
N GLU A 160 30.31 11.82 -9.74
CA GLU A 160 29.44 11.13 -8.79
C GLU A 160 29.15 12.02 -7.57
N SER A 161 27.92 11.94 -7.06
CA SER A 161 27.50 12.61 -5.83
C SER A 161 26.67 11.67 -4.97
N ARG A 162 26.53 11.99 -3.68
CA ARG A 162 25.66 11.24 -2.76
C ARG A 162 24.48 12.09 -2.33
N LEU A 163 23.33 11.44 -2.17
CA LEU A 163 22.10 12.02 -1.66
C LEU A 163 21.54 11.11 -0.57
N HIS A 164 21.22 11.66 0.59
CA HIS A 164 20.52 10.95 1.66
C HIS A 164 19.00 11.12 1.49
N ALA A 165 18.27 10.03 1.36
CA ALA A 165 16.80 10.03 1.28
C ALA A 165 16.20 9.24 2.45
N GLN A 166 15.10 9.70 3.07
CA GLN A 166 14.43 8.86 4.09
C GLN A 166 13.72 7.66 3.46
N TYR A 167 13.22 7.82 2.23
CA TYR A 167 12.60 6.78 1.42
C TYR A 167 12.97 6.93 -0.06
N VAL A 168 12.93 5.83 -0.80
CA VAL A 168 13.15 5.81 -2.25
C VAL A 168 11.96 5.17 -2.95
N VAL A 169 11.45 5.79 -4.01
CA VAL A 169 10.47 5.18 -4.94
C VAL A 169 11.15 4.94 -6.28
N ALA A 170 11.41 3.68 -6.59
CA ALA A 170 11.99 3.25 -7.85
C ALA A 170 10.89 3.02 -8.90
N ALA A 171 10.80 3.95 -9.84
CA ALA A 171 9.98 3.90 -11.04
C ALA A 171 10.88 3.85 -12.30
N ASP A 172 11.98 3.10 -12.20
CA ASP A 172 13.11 3.03 -13.13
C ASP A 172 12.92 2.02 -14.28
N GLY A 173 11.70 1.46 -14.40
CA GLY A 173 11.22 0.74 -15.58
C GLY A 173 11.50 -0.76 -15.59
N VAL A 174 11.21 -1.39 -16.73
CA VAL A 174 11.24 -2.86 -16.91
C VAL A 174 12.57 -3.49 -16.47
N HIS A 175 13.70 -2.85 -16.80
CA HIS A 175 15.04 -3.32 -16.46
C HIS A 175 15.58 -2.70 -15.16
N SER A 176 14.70 -2.29 -14.25
CA SER A 176 14.99 -1.68 -12.94
C SER A 176 16.30 -2.20 -12.31
N PRO A 177 17.38 -1.40 -12.36
CA PRO A 177 18.62 -1.72 -11.64
C PRO A 177 18.38 -1.81 -10.13
N MET A 178 17.42 -1.03 -9.60
CA MET A 178 17.06 -1.09 -8.18
C MET A 178 16.54 -2.47 -7.79
N ARG A 179 15.53 -2.98 -8.52
CA ARG A 179 14.95 -4.30 -8.25
C ARG A 179 16.01 -5.39 -8.30
N GLN A 180 16.94 -5.32 -9.25
CA GLN A 180 18.05 -6.27 -9.37
C GLN A 180 19.02 -6.18 -8.19
N THR A 181 19.41 -4.97 -7.80
CA THR A 181 20.32 -4.72 -6.66
C THR A 181 19.74 -5.23 -5.34
N LEU A 182 18.41 -5.07 -5.16
CA LEU A 182 17.68 -5.60 -4.01
C LEU A 182 17.47 -7.12 -4.04
N GLY A 183 17.86 -7.80 -5.13
CA GLY A 183 17.66 -9.25 -5.27
C GLY A 183 16.19 -9.65 -5.38
N ILE A 184 15.31 -8.74 -5.81
CA ILE A 184 13.87 -9.00 -5.91
C ILE A 184 13.58 -9.75 -7.21
N GLY A 185 13.05 -10.97 -7.06
CA GLY A 185 12.59 -11.80 -8.17
C GLY A 185 11.31 -11.28 -8.84
N ARG A 186 10.89 -11.99 -9.89
CA ARG A 186 9.63 -11.73 -10.60
C ARG A 186 8.95 -13.03 -10.97
N SER A 187 7.62 -13.01 -10.92
CA SER A 187 6.73 -14.13 -11.22
C SER A 187 5.69 -13.73 -12.28
N GLY A 188 5.22 -14.68 -13.09
CA GLY A 188 4.22 -14.42 -14.15
C GLY A 188 4.46 -15.28 -15.41
N GLN A 189 3.88 -14.88 -16.54
CA GLN A 189 4.02 -15.60 -17.82
C GLN A 189 5.39 -15.37 -18.50
N GLY A 190 6.21 -14.45 -18.00
CA GLY A 190 7.53 -14.19 -18.58
C GLY A 190 7.45 -13.55 -19.97
N LEU A 191 8.46 -13.82 -20.81
CA LEU A 191 8.54 -13.27 -22.17
C LEU A 191 7.59 -14.03 -23.11
N LEU A 192 6.65 -13.32 -23.71
CA LEU A 192 5.68 -13.84 -24.67
C LEU A 192 6.19 -13.71 -26.11
N ALA A 193 6.71 -12.54 -26.45
CA ALA A 193 7.20 -12.22 -27.79
C ALA A 193 8.15 -11.02 -27.75
N VAL A 194 8.93 -10.87 -28.82
CA VAL A 194 9.68 -9.63 -29.10
C VAL A 194 9.09 -8.98 -30.34
N GLN A 195 8.89 -7.67 -30.30
CA GLN A 195 8.37 -6.90 -31.42
C GLN A 195 9.29 -5.73 -31.74
N ARG A 196 9.29 -5.33 -33.02
CA ARG A 196 9.93 -4.10 -33.49
C ARG A 196 8.88 -3.08 -33.88
N SER A 197 9.10 -1.81 -33.55
CA SER A 197 8.25 -0.72 -34.00
C SER A 197 9.04 0.28 -34.85
N ILE A 198 8.39 0.84 -35.85
CA ILE A 198 8.92 1.92 -36.68
C ILE A 198 7.93 3.09 -36.59
N LEU A 199 8.37 4.20 -36.02
CA LEU A 199 7.63 5.46 -35.97
C LEU A 199 8.00 6.30 -37.19
N PHE A 200 7.02 6.78 -37.93
CA PHE A 200 7.22 7.56 -39.15
C PHE A 200 6.13 8.61 -39.35
N ARG A 201 6.35 9.53 -40.30
CA ARG A 201 5.34 10.47 -40.80
C ARG A 201 5.09 10.19 -42.28
N ALA A 202 3.82 10.21 -42.66
CA ALA A 202 3.37 10.05 -44.02
C ALA A 202 1.95 10.62 -44.20
N PRO A 203 1.59 11.14 -45.39
CA PRO A 203 0.26 11.65 -45.67
C PRO A 203 -0.72 10.48 -45.92
N LEU A 204 -1.34 9.99 -44.85
CA LEU A 204 -2.21 8.80 -44.86
C LEU A 204 -3.61 9.06 -44.26
N ASP A 205 -3.94 10.32 -43.98
CA ASP A 205 -5.17 10.69 -43.27
C ASP A 205 -6.45 10.32 -44.05
N GLU A 206 -6.35 10.14 -45.38
CA GLU A 206 -7.43 9.63 -46.23
C GLU A 206 -7.95 8.25 -45.78
N TYR A 207 -7.12 7.44 -45.13
CA TYR A 207 -7.52 6.12 -44.62
C TYR A 207 -8.24 6.18 -43.26
N LEU A 208 -8.36 7.36 -42.67
CA LEU A 208 -9.00 7.58 -41.37
C LEU A 208 -10.48 7.99 -41.49
N GLU A 209 -11.00 8.22 -42.70
CA GLU A 209 -12.33 8.80 -42.96
C GLU A 209 -13.51 8.01 -42.37
N HIS A 210 -13.31 6.74 -41.96
CA HIS A 210 -14.32 5.92 -41.28
C HIS A 210 -14.16 5.84 -39.75
N GLY A 211 -13.30 6.69 -39.16
CA GLY A 211 -12.96 6.63 -37.73
C GLY A 211 -12.08 5.44 -37.36
N ILE A 212 -11.44 4.81 -38.34
CA ILE A 212 -10.53 3.68 -38.17
C ILE A 212 -9.13 4.23 -38.00
N VAL A 213 -8.50 3.88 -36.88
CA VAL A 213 -7.17 4.42 -36.50
C VAL A 213 -6.16 3.30 -36.27
N GLN A 214 -6.57 2.05 -36.49
CA GLN A 214 -5.81 0.84 -36.23
C GLN A 214 -6.08 -0.20 -37.30
N PHE A 215 -4.99 -0.78 -37.82
CA PHE A 215 -5.01 -1.66 -38.97
C PHE A 215 -4.22 -2.92 -38.66
N GLU A 216 -4.86 -4.07 -38.78
CA GLU A 216 -4.19 -5.38 -38.82
C GLU A 216 -3.87 -5.69 -40.28
N ILE A 217 -2.57 -5.66 -40.60
CA ILE A 217 -2.06 -5.92 -41.94
C ILE A 217 -1.83 -7.43 -42.09
N GLU A 218 -2.50 -8.04 -43.06
CA GLU A 218 -2.42 -9.48 -43.36
C GLU A 218 -2.23 -9.69 -44.87
N GLN A 219 -0.99 -9.94 -45.30
CA GLN A 219 -0.65 -10.23 -46.70
C GLN A 219 0.55 -11.20 -46.79
N PRO A 220 0.78 -11.85 -47.95
CA PRO A 220 1.94 -12.73 -48.10
C PRO A 220 3.26 -12.02 -47.75
N GLY A 221 3.99 -12.58 -46.79
CA GLY A 221 5.29 -12.04 -46.35
C GLY A 221 5.23 -10.88 -45.35
N LEU A 222 4.05 -10.40 -44.95
CA LEU A 222 3.91 -9.34 -43.94
C LEU A 222 2.66 -9.55 -43.07
N SER A 223 2.89 -9.70 -41.76
CA SER A 223 1.87 -9.57 -40.73
C SER A 223 2.31 -8.49 -39.74
N ALA A 224 1.53 -7.42 -39.65
CA ALA A 224 1.90 -6.23 -38.88
C ALA A 224 0.68 -5.54 -38.30
N PHE A 225 0.91 -4.69 -37.31
CA PHE A 225 -0.11 -3.80 -36.76
C PHE A 225 0.30 -2.36 -37.03
N LEU A 226 -0.56 -1.58 -37.67
CA LEU A 226 -0.32 -0.17 -37.97
C LEU A 226 -1.34 0.69 -37.23
N THR A 227 -0.89 1.77 -36.59
CA THR A 227 -1.78 2.74 -35.95
C THR A 227 -1.22 4.16 -36.03
N THR A 228 -2.05 5.14 -35.74
CA THR A 228 -1.72 6.57 -35.78
C THR A 228 -1.92 7.23 -34.41
N TYR A 229 -1.11 8.24 -34.13
CA TYR A 229 -1.26 9.11 -32.96
C TYR A 229 -2.15 10.34 -33.24
N MET A 230 -2.77 10.42 -34.42
CA MET A 230 -3.63 11.52 -34.87
C MET A 230 -2.93 12.89 -34.91
N ASP A 231 -1.60 12.92 -34.96
CA ASP A 231 -0.75 14.12 -35.08
C ASP A 231 0.23 14.03 -36.26
N GLY A 232 -0.17 13.27 -37.29
CA GLY A 232 0.62 12.96 -38.49
C GLY A 232 1.70 11.89 -38.28
N ARG A 233 1.85 11.36 -37.06
CA ARG A 233 2.75 10.23 -36.77
C ARG A 233 2.01 8.90 -36.81
N TRP A 234 2.66 7.92 -37.42
CA TRP A 234 2.21 6.55 -37.56
C TRP A 234 3.24 5.60 -36.96
N VAL A 235 2.79 4.47 -36.43
CA VAL A 235 3.66 3.41 -35.92
C VAL A 235 3.29 2.08 -36.52
N LEU A 236 4.26 1.45 -37.19
CA LEU A 236 4.17 0.09 -37.70
C LEU A 236 4.85 -0.85 -36.69
N MET A 237 4.09 -1.79 -36.13
CA MET A 237 4.57 -2.83 -35.23
C MET A 237 4.69 -4.15 -35.97
N LEU A 238 5.87 -4.75 -35.90
CA LEU A 238 6.28 -5.97 -36.57
C LEU A 238 6.46 -7.06 -35.53
N SER A 239 5.99 -8.27 -35.84
CA SER A 239 6.02 -9.42 -34.93
C SER A 239 7.35 -10.18 -34.93
N ASP A 240 8.39 -9.63 -35.54
CA ASP A 240 9.74 -10.19 -35.58
C ASP A 240 10.74 -9.34 -34.77
N ASP A 241 11.93 -9.91 -34.52
CA ASP A 241 13.06 -9.22 -33.89
C ASP A 241 14.17 -8.93 -34.93
N VAL A 242 13.79 -8.50 -36.14
CA VAL A 242 14.76 -8.15 -37.19
C VAL A 242 15.10 -6.67 -37.12
N ASP A 243 16.39 -6.39 -36.90
CA ASP A 243 16.92 -5.03 -36.98
C ASP A 243 17.08 -4.62 -38.44
N ARG A 244 16.35 -3.57 -38.84
CA ARG A 244 16.24 -3.13 -40.23
C ARG A 244 16.96 -1.80 -40.42
N ASN A 245 17.67 -1.65 -41.52
CA ASN A 245 18.20 -0.35 -41.92
C ASN A 245 17.08 0.55 -42.47
N ASP A 246 17.42 1.82 -42.70
CA ASP A 246 16.52 2.87 -43.18
C ASP A 246 15.77 2.54 -44.48
N ASP A 247 16.43 1.87 -45.43
CA ASP A 247 15.81 1.51 -46.71
C ASP A 247 14.82 0.35 -46.55
N GLU A 248 15.20 -0.64 -45.73
CA GLU A 248 14.34 -1.78 -45.38
C GLU A 248 13.10 -1.33 -44.59
N GLN A 249 13.26 -0.37 -43.67
CA GLN A 249 12.16 0.23 -42.91
C GLN A 249 11.16 0.94 -43.85
N ARG A 250 11.65 1.74 -44.81
CA ARG A 250 10.79 2.40 -45.80
C ARG A 250 10.10 1.39 -46.71
N ALA A 251 10.80 0.33 -47.12
CA ALA A 251 10.24 -0.72 -47.95
C ALA A 251 9.06 -1.43 -47.26
N VAL A 252 9.21 -1.82 -45.98
CA VAL A 252 8.11 -2.49 -45.24
C VAL A 252 6.94 -1.54 -44.95
N ILE A 253 7.20 -0.25 -44.70
CA ILE A 253 6.13 0.76 -44.57
C ILE A 253 5.35 0.88 -45.88
N ARG A 254 6.04 1.03 -47.01
CA ARG A 254 5.41 1.11 -48.33
C ARG A 254 4.59 -0.14 -48.65
N GLN A 255 5.08 -1.32 -48.25
CA GLN A 255 4.34 -2.58 -48.38
C GLN A 255 3.08 -2.62 -47.50
N ALA A 256 3.18 -2.21 -46.24
CA ALA A 256 2.04 -2.16 -45.31
C ALA A 256 0.96 -1.17 -45.77
N VAL A 257 1.38 -0.04 -46.35
CA VAL A 257 0.46 0.96 -46.90
C VAL A 257 -0.08 0.56 -48.27
N GLY A 258 0.67 -0.19 -49.07
CA GLY A 258 0.31 -0.53 -50.45
C GLY A 258 0.65 0.58 -51.46
N ARG A 259 1.60 1.47 -51.13
CA ARG A 259 2.02 2.60 -51.97
C ARG A 259 3.53 2.60 -52.19
N PRO A 260 4.03 2.14 -53.36
CA PRO A 260 5.47 2.05 -53.64
C PRO A 260 6.21 3.41 -53.60
N ASP A 261 5.55 4.47 -54.06
CA ASP A 261 6.15 5.81 -54.15
C ASP A 261 5.80 6.70 -52.93
N LEU A 262 5.36 6.11 -51.81
CA LEU A 262 5.06 6.86 -50.59
C LEU A 262 6.32 7.56 -50.07
N ASP A 263 6.18 8.87 -49.84
CA ASP A 263 7.17 9.66 -49.10
C ASP A 263 7.05 9.35 -47.60
N VAL A 264 8.14 8.87 -47.01
CA VAL A 264 8.19 8.36 -45.65
C VAL A 264 9.34 9.02 -44.91
N ASP A 265 8.99 9.83 -43.92
CA ASP A 265 9.92 10.43 -42.98
C ASP A 265 10.03 9.55 -41.73
N LEU A 266 11.16 8.85 -41.59
CA LEU A 266 11.42 7.98 -40.44
C LEU A 266 11.77 8.82 -39.21
N CYS A 267 11.07 8.57 -38.11
CA CYS A 267 11.29 9.29 -36.86
C CYS A 267 12.22 8.52 -35.91
N THR A 268 11.84 7.28 -35.56
CA THR A 268 12.61 6.44 -34.62
C THR A 268 12.11 4.99 -34.66
N THR A 269 12.85 4.07 -34.05
CA THR A 269 12.45 2.66 -33.89
C THR A 269 12.43 2.24 -32.44
N GLY A 270 11.71 1.15 -32.15
CA GLY A 270 11.65 0.54 -30.83
C GLY A 270 11.80 -0.98 -30.90
N ARG A 271 12.38 -1.56 -29.85
CA ARG A 271 12.35 -3.00 -29.58
C ARG A 271 11.58 -3.23 -28.28
N TRP A 272 10.57 -4.09 -28.33
CA TRP A 272 9.63 -4.31 -27.24
C TRP A 272 9.64 -5.77 -26.83
N GLU A 273 9.98 -6.01 -25.57
CA GLU A 273 9.80 -7.32 -24.94
C GLU A 273 8.39 -7.35 -24.35
N LEU A 274 7.49 -8.05 -25.04
CA LEU A 274 6.15 -8.31 -24.53
C LEU A 274 6.28 -9.37 -23.45
N ALA A 275 6.34 -8.94 -22.20
CA ALA A 275 6.39 -9.83 -21.06
C ALA A 275 5.31 -9.47 -20.04
N ALA A 276 4.92 -10.46 -19.24
CA ALA A 276 4.03 -10.28 -18.11
C ALA A 276 4.69 -10.80 -16.84
N LEU A 277 5.18 -9.88 -16.00
CA LEU A 277 5.99 -10.18 -14.83
C LEU A 277 5.65 -9.22 -13.69
N ILE A 278 5.37 -9.78 -12.52
CA ILE A 278 5.10 -9.05 -11.28
C ILE A 278 6.27 -9.30 -10.32
N ALA A 279 6.81 -8.25 -9.72
CA ALA A 279 7.85 -8.35 -8.70
C ALA A 279 7.33 -9.12 -7.48
N ASP A 280 8.19 -9.97 -6.91
CA ASP A 280 7.80 -10.80 -5.76
C ASP A 280 7.61 -9.97 -4.48
N GLN A 281 8.17 -8.76 -4.45
CA GLN A 281 8.00 -7.75 -3.41
C GLN A 281 7.91 -6.36 -4.07
N PHE A 282 7.05 -5.50 -3.54
CA PHE A 282 6.88 -4.10 -3.96
C PHE A 282 7.58 -3.14 -2.99
N ARG A 283 8.01 -3.63 -1.82
CA ARG A 283 8.75 -2.86 -0.82
C ARG A 283 9.83 -3.72 -0.17
N VAL A 284 11.02 -3.14 0.01
CA VAL A 284 12.07 -3.66 0.90
C VAL A 284 12.58 -2.51 1.75
N GLY A 285 12.40 -2.61 3.08
CA GLY A 285 12.83 -1.56 4.01
C GLY A 285 12.25 -0.19 3.65
N ARG A 286 13.13 0.72 3.23
CA ARG A 286 12.78 2.10 2.85
C ARG A 286 12.63 2.33 1.33
N ILE A 287 12.68 1.27 0.53
CA ILE A 287 12.66 1.33 -0.93
C ILE A 287 11.40 0.67 -1.47
N PHE A 288 10.68 1.39 -2.34
CA PHE A 288 9.44 0.97 -2.99
C PHE A 288 9.67 0.80 -4.49
N LEU A 289 9.07 -0.22 -5.10
CA LEU A 289 9.01 -0.38 -6.57
C LEU A 289 7.63 0.08 -7.06
N ALA A 290 7.57 0.86 -8.13
CA ALA A 290 6.32 1.31 -8.74
C ALA A 290 6.33 1.20 -10.28
N GLY A 291 5.16 0.99 -10.88
CA GLY A 291 5.05 0.88 -12.35
C GLY A 291 5.81 -0.32 -12.91
N ASP A 292 6.40 -0.17 -14.10
CA ASP A 292 7.16 -1.24 -14.78
C ASP A 292 8.33 -1.83 -13.97
N ALA A 293 8.82 -1.12 -12.94
CA ALA A 293 9.79 -1.67 -12.00
C ALA A 293 9.17 -2.78 -11.14
N ALA A 294 7.90 -2.63 -10.76
CA ALA A 294 7.12 -3.55 -9.94
C ALA A 294 6.26 -4.53 -10.75
N HIS A 295 5.70 -4.11 -11.89
CA HIS A 295 4.87 -4.95 -12.75
C HIS A 295 5.02 -4.56 -14.21
N GLN A 296 5.53 -5.48 -15.01
CA GLN A 296 5.52 -5.36 -16.46
C GLN A 296 4.26 -6.07 -16.96
N LEU A 297 3.33 -5.29 -17.53
CA LEU A 297 2.09 -5.80 -18.13
C LEU A 297 2.10 -5.52 -19.63
N PRO A 298 1.78 -6.51 -20.49
CA PRO A 298 1.82 -6.29 -21.93
C PRO A 298 0.69 -5.34 -22.40
N PRO A 299 0.85 -4.65 -23.53
CA PRO A 299 -0.13 -3.69 -24.04
C PRO A 299 -1.48 -4.37 -24.30
N ASN A 300 -2.54 -3.93 -23.62
CA ASN A 300 -3.84 -4.59 -23.66
C ASN A 300 -4.96 -3.56 -23.81
N ARG A 301 -6.19 -4.04 -24.06
CA ARG A 301 -7.36 -3.18 -24.30
C ARG A 301 -7.68 -2.20 -23.15
N GLY A 302 -7.29 -2.52 -21.92
CA GLY A 302 -7.50 -1.66 -20.74
C GLY A 302 -6.31 -0.78 -20.37
N GLY A 303 -5.23 -0.76 -21.17
CA GLY A 303 -4.07 0.11 -20.92
C GLY A 303 -3.41 -0.11 -19.55
N TYR A 304 -3.47 -1.34 -19.00
CA TYR A 304 -3.19 -1.57 -17.58
C TYR A 304 -1.78 -1.15 -17.12
N GLY A 305 -0.72 -1.27 -17.92
CA GLY A 305 0.64 -0.95 -17.46
C GLY A 305 0.78 0.47 -16.87
N ALA A 306 0.53 1.50 -17.70
CA ALA A 306 0.66 2.89 -17.29
C ALA A 306 -0.34 3.27 -16.18
N ASN A 307 -1.61 2.92 -16.33
CA ASN A 307 -2.67 3.28 -15.39
C ASN A 307 -2.45 2.63 -14.00
N THR A 308 -2.03 1.36 -13.95
CA THR A 308 -1.65 0.70 -12.69
C THR A 308 -0.49 1.43 -12.01
N GLY A 309 0.53 1.81 -12.78
CA GLY A 309 1.67 2.53 -12.22
C GLY A 309 1.31 3.91 -11.67
N ILE A 310 0.42 4.65 -12.34
CA ILE A 310 -0.04 5.96 -11.84
C ILE A 310 -0.85 5.81 -10.55
N GLU A 311 -1.69 4.78 -10.47
CA GLU A 311 -2.39 4.44 -9.22
C GLU A 311 -1.44 4.00 -8.09
N ASP A 312 -0.35 3.29 -8.41
CA ASP A 312 0.69 2.96 -7.43
C ASP A 312 1.32 4.23 -6.85
N ALA A 313 1.67 5.17 -7.73
CA ALA A 313 2.24 6.46 -7.36
C ALA A 313 1.31 7.24 -6.42
N HIS A 314 0.01 7.27 -6.72
CA HIS A 314 -0.98 7.93 -5.87
C HIS A 314 -1.14 7.22 -4.51
N ASN A 315 -1.14 5.89 -4.48
CA ASN A 315 -1.27 5.11 -3.25
C ASN A 315 -0.06 5.25 -2.34
N VAL A 316 1.17 5.22 -2.87
CA VAL A 316 2.38 5.35 -2.04
C VAL A 316 2.56 6.80 -1.54
N ALA A 317 2.20 7.81 -2.34
CA ALA A 317 2.45 9.21 -2.01
C ALA A 317 1.73 9.67 -0.73
N TRP A 318 0.46 9.29 -0.53
CA TRP A 318 -0.28 9.70 0.67
C TRP A 318 0.21 8.98 1.93
N LYS A 319 0.64 7.71 1.79
CA LYS A 319 1.17 6.93 2.91
C LYS A 319 2.52 7.48 3.36
N LEU A 320 3.39 7.82 2.40
CA LEU A 320 4.66 8.49 2.68
C LEU A 320 4.44 9.83 3.37
N GLU A 321 3.49 10.64 2.89
CA GLU A 321 3.14 11.91 3.54
C GLU A 321 2.68 11.70 5.00
N ALA A 322 1.76 10.77 5.24
CA ALA A 322 1.24 10.49 6.58
C ALA A 322 2.32 10.02 7.57
N VAL A 323 3.29 9.21 7.09
CA VAL A 323 4.42 8.76 7.93
C VAL A 323 5.47 9.85 8.12
N LEU A 324 5.82 10.59 7.07
CA LEU A 324 6.82 11.67 7.14
C LEU A 324 6.32 12.85 7.97
N SER A 325 5.01 13.09 8.03
CA SER A 325 4.41 14.09 8.93
C SER A 325 4.32 13.62 10.38
N GLY A 326 4.62 12.35 10.68
CA GLY A 326 4.52 11.76 12.01
C GLY A 326 3.09 11.44 12.47
N ARG A 327 2.09 11.57 11.58
CA ARG A 327 0.69 11.26 11.88
C ARG A 327 0.43 9.74 11.91
N SER A 328 1.18 8.99 11.11
CA SER A 328 1.10 7.54 11.00
C SER A 328 2.42 6.86 11.33
N THR A 329 2.35 5.63 11.85
CA THR A 329 3.53 4.78 12.03
C THR A 329 3.99 4.19 10.69
N PRO A 330 5.26 3.75 10.58
CA PRO A 330 5.78 3.09 9.37
C PRO A 330 5.00 1.83 8.94
N ASP A 331 4.20 1.22 9.81
CA ASP A 331 3.35 0.06 9.50
C ASP A 331 2.32 0.39 8.40
N LEU A 332 1.92 1.67 8.27
CA LEU A 332 1.06 2.11 7.18
C LEU A 332 1.71 1.85 5.81
N LEU A 333 3.04 1.90 5.71
CA LEU A 333 3.76 1.69 4.45
C LEU A 333 3.71 0.23 3.97
N ASP A 334 3.54 -0.74 4.87
CA ASP A 334 3.35 -2.16 4.50
C ASP A 334 2.06 -2.39 3.72
N THR A 335 1.07 -1.52 3.93
CA THR A 335 -0.20 -1.58 3.20
C THR A 335 -0.03 -1.26 1.72
N TYR A 336 1.08 -0.64 1.28
CA TYR A 336 1.33 -0.39 -0.16
C TYR A 336 1.42 -1.70 -0.93
N GLU A 337 2.26 -2.64 -0.49
CA GLU A 337 2.39 -3.93 -1.15
C GLU A 337 1.10 -4.74 -1.02
N ALA A 338 0.51 -4.78 0.19
CA ALA A 338 -0.71 -5.53 0.45
C ALA A 338 -1.88 -5.10 -0.44
N GLU A 339 -1.92 -3.83 -0.86
CA GLU A 339 -2.95 -3.30 -1.74
C GLU A 339 -2.58 -3.42 -3.22
N ARG A 340 -1.39 -2.98 -3.63
CA ARG A 340 -1.07 -2.77 -5.05
C ARG A 340 -0.60 -4.03 -5.76
N ARG A 341 0.13 -4.93 -5.09
CA ARG A 341 0.60 -6.17 -5.71
C ARG A 341 -0.55 -7.12 -6.08
N PRO A 342 -1.61 -7.31 -5.25
CA PRO A 342 -2.78 -8.10 -5.66
C PRO A 342 -3.56 -7.51 -6.84
N ILE A 343 -3.58 -6.18 -7.01
CA ILE A 343 -4.19 -5.53 -8.17
C ILE A 343 -3.37 -5.77 -9.43
N ALA A 344 -2.03 -5.72 -9.34
CA ALA A 344 -1.17 -6.06 -10.46
C ALA A 344 -1.38 -7.51 -10.91
N TRP A 345 -1.54 -8.45 -9.96
CA TRP A 345 -1.91 -9.83 -10.25
C TRP A 345 -3.31 -9.98 -10.85
N LEU A 346 -4.29 -9.23 -10.34
CA LEU A 346 -5.66 -9.26 -10.88
C LEU A 346 -5.68 -8.83 -12.35
N ARG A 347 -4.97 -7.74 -12.66
CA ARG A 347 -4.81 -7.24 -14.04
C ARG A 347 -4.03 -8.22 -14.91
N HIS A 348 -2.96 -8.82 -14.38
CA HIS A 348 -2.23 -9.89 -15.07
C HIS A 348 -3.15 -11.05 -15.45
N GLU A 349 -3.92 -11.61 -14.51
CA GLU A 349 -4.83 -12.73 -14.76
C GLU A 349 -5.91 -12.37 -15.78
N GLN A 350 -6.49 -11.18 -15.69
CA GLN A 350 -7.55 -10.73 -16.62
C GLN A 350 -7.03 -10.46 -18.04
N ILE A 351 -5.75 -10.09 -18.20
CA ILE A 351 -5.11 -10.06 -19.52
C ILE A 351 -5.14 -11.46 -20.13
N PHE A 352 -4.74 -12.49 -19.39
CA PHE A 352 -4.65 -13.86 -19.92
C PHE A 352 -5.96 -14.65 -19.93
N ALA A 353 -7.01 -14.14 -19.26
CA ALA A 353 -8.37 -14.67 -19.38
C ALA A 353 -8.98 -14.36 -20.76
N ARG A 354 -8.55 -13.29 -21.41
CA ARG A 354 -9.09 -12.81 -22.70
C ARG A 354 -8.42 -13.46 -23.90
N ALA A 355 -9.20 -13.69 -24.96
CA ALA A 355 -8.81 -14.52 -26.10
C ALA A 355 -7.52 -14.07 -26.80
N ASP A 356 -7.29 -12.75 -26.89
CA ASP A 356 -6.13 -12.15 -27.57
C ASP A 356 -4.80 -12.53 -26.92
N TYR A 357 -4.70 -12.48 -25.60
CA TYR A 357 -3.50 -12.88 -24.87
C TYR A 357 -3.50 -14.36 -24.48
N LYS A 358 -4.67 -14.97 -24.30
CA LYS A 358 -4.79 -16.43 -24.09
C LYS A 358 -4.19 -17.21 -25.26
N ALA A 359 -4.36 -16.73 -26.50
CA ALA A 359 -3.76 -17.32 -27.69
C ALA A 359 -2.23 -17.23 -27.76
N ARG A 360 -1.59 -16.37 -26.94
CA ARG A 360 -0.13 -16.20 -26.89
C ARG A 360 0.55 -17.08 -25.84
N LEU A 361 -0.23 -17.81 -25.03
CA LEU A 361 0.31 -18.68 -24.00
C LEU A 361 0.85 -19.97 -24.59
N GLN A 362 2.06 -20.35 -24.17
CA GLN A 362 2.69 -21.62 -24.54
C GLN A 362 2.18 -22.79 -23.69
N THR A 363 1.73 -22.49 -22.47
CA THR A 363 1.20 -23.45 -21.49
C THR A 363 -0.24 -23.13 -21.17
N ALA A 364 -1.08 -24.17 -21.07
CA ALA A 364 -2.44 -24.01 -20.61
C ALA A 364 -2.46 -23.43 -19.19
N VAL A 365 -3.20 -22.33 -19.01
CA VAL A 365 -3.49 -21.73 -17.70
C VAL A 365 -4.90 -22.10 -17.26
N ALA A 366 -5.15 -22.06 -15.96
CA ALA A 366 -6.49 -22.26 -15.42
C ALA A 366 -7.46 -21.24 -16.04
N ASP A 367 -8.70 -21.67 -16.29
CA ASP A 367 -9.71 -20.78 -16.84
C ASP A 367 -10.16 -19.80 -15.74
N VAL A 368 -9.83 -18.53 -15.92
CA VAL A 368 -10.20 -17.46 -15.01
C VAL A 368 -11.44 -16.78 -15.56
N PRO A 369 -12.53 -16.64 -14.78
CA PRO A 369 -13.70 -15.88 -15.20
C PRO A 369 -13.32 -14.46 -15.61
N ILE A 370 -13.79 -14.03 -16.78
CA ILE A 370 -13.60 -12.64 -17.23
C ILE A 370 -14.44 -11.74 -16.34
N ILE A 371 -13.77 -10.77 -15.73
CA ILE A 371 -14.38 -9.74 -14.92
C ILE A 371 -14.76 -8.58 -15.84
N ASP A 372 -15.91 -7.98 -15.55
CA ASP A 372 -16.44 -6.79 -16.20
C ASP A 372 -15.44 -5.62 -16.19
N ASP A 373 -15.42 -4.81 -17.26
CA ASP A 373 -14.45 -3.73 -17.41
C ASP A 373 -14.65 -2.60 -16.39
N ASP A 374 -15.89 -2.27 -16.02
CA ASP A 374 -16.18 -1.27 -14.98
C ASP A 374 -15.76 -1.78 -13.60
N ALA A 375 -15.97 -3.08 -13.34
CA ALA A 375 -15.46 -3.73 -12.13
C ALA A 375 -13.92 -3.68 -12.08
N MET A 376 -13.26 -3.93 -13.22
CA MET A 376 -11.80 -3.88 -13.34
C MET A 376 -11.23 -2.48 -13.24
N GLU A 377 -11.97 -1.44 -13.60
CA GLU A 377 -11.50 -0.06 -13.50
C GLU A 377 -11.82 0.57 -12.13
N PHE A 378 -13.05 0.39 -11.65
CA PHE A 378 -13.58 1.17 -10.51
C PHE A 378 -13.79 0.34 -9.24
N GLY A 379 -13.96 -0.97 -9.36
CA GLY A 379 -14.46 -1.79 -8.28
C GLY A 379 -13.48 -2.85 -7.79
N GLN A 380 -12.19 -2.59 -7.88
CA GLN A 380 -11.15 -3.43 -7.29
C GLN A 380 -11.18 -3.33 -5.76
N LEU A 381 -10.95 -4.47 -5.07
CA LEU A 381 -10.95 -4.53 -3.61
C LEU A 381 -9.52 -4.55 -3.03
N TYR A 382 -9.20 -3.55 -2.22
CA TYR A 382 -8.00 -3.48 -1.37
C TYR A 382 -8.18 -4.27 -0.08
N ARG A 383 -7.11 -4.95 0.34
CA ARG A 383 -7.05 -5.71 1.60
C ARG A 383 -5.74 -5.39 2.31
N SER A 384 -5.83 -4.75 3.46
CA SER A 384 -4.66 -4.37 4.27
C SER A 384 -5.07 -3.97 5.68
N ALA A 385 -4.11 -3.65 6.54
CA ALA A 385 -4.39 -3.05 7.85
C ALA A 385 -5.05 -1.65 7.73
N ALA A 386 -4.94 -0.98 6.57
CA ALA A 386 -5.56 0.31 6.27
C ALA A 386 -7.00 0.19 5.73
N VAL A 387 -7.61 -1.01 5.84
CA VAL A 387 -8.98 -1.29 5.44
C VAL A 387 -9.61 -2.24 6.47
N LEU A 388 -10.78 -1.90 7.00
CA LEU A 388 -11.55 -2.80 7.87
C LEU A 388 -12.53 -3.63 7.04
N ASP A 389 -12.87 -4.82 7.51
CA ASP A 389 -13.94 -5.66 6.94
C ASP A 389 -13.78 -6.05 5.45
N ALA A 390 -12.55 -6.13 4.96
CA ALA A 390 -12.21 -6.59 3.60
C ALA A 390 -11.54 -7.97 3.62
N GLY A 391 -12.33 -9.00 3.95
CA GLY A 391 -11.85 -10.38 4.06
C GLY A 391 -11.55 -11.08 2.73
N GLN A 392 -11.02 -12.30 2.80
CA GLN A 392 -10.65 -13.12 1.63
C GLN A 392 -11.86 -13.77 0.95
N GLU A 393 -12.98 -13.86 1.66
CA GLU A 393 -14.26 -14.37 1.17
C GLU A 393 -14.93 -13.45 0.14
N LEU A 394 -14.62 -12.16 0.18
CA LEU A 394 -15.13 -11.20 -0.80
C LEU A 394 -14.44 -11.39 -2.16
N PRO A 395 -15.14 -11.16 -3.28
CA PRO A 395 -14.52 -11.19 -4.60
C PRO A 395 -13.41 -10.14 -4.75
N ARG A 396 -12.54 -10.30 -5.75
CA ARG A 396 -11.41 -9.36 -5.98
C ARG A 396 -11.85 -8.07 -6.67
N ALA A 397 -12.92 -8.14 -7.46
CA ALA A 397 -13.56 -6.99 -8.08
C ALA A 397 -15.03 -7.29 -8.40
N LEU A 398 -15.88 -6.27 -8.29
CA LEU A 398 -17.28 -6.22 -8.72
C LEU A 398 -17.58 -4.80 -9.22
N ARG A 399 -18.72 -4.57 -9.87
CA ARG A 399 -19.10 -3.21 -10.27
C ARG A 399 -19.45 -2.35 -9.04
N PRO A 400 -19.23 -1.03 -9.06
CA PRO A 400 -19.44 -0.17 -7.89
C PRO A 400 -20.81 -0.29 -7.21
N GLU A 401 -21.89 -0.42 -7.99
CA GLU A 401 -23.26 -0.59 -7.50
C GLU A 401 -23.50 -1.94 -6.80
N GLN A 402 -22.67 -2.94 -7.09
CA GLN A 402 -22.71 -4.25 -6.42
C GLN A 402 -21.95 -4.24 -5.09
N TRP A 403 -20.96 -3.37 -4.95
CA TRP A 403 -20.21 -3.19 -3.70
C TRP A 403 -20.97 -2.41 -2.66
N ALA A 404 -21.83 -1.49 -3.10
CA ALA A 404 -22.57 -0.58 -2.23
C ALA A 404 -21.65 0.05 -1.17
N GLY A 405 -20.47 0.58 -1.56
CA GLY A 405 -19.55 1.28 -0.65
C GLY A 405 -18.78 0.38 0.32
N GLN A 406 -18.58 -0.89 -0.01
CA GLN A 406 -17.77 -1.84 0.76
C GLN A 406 -16.38 -1.27 1.11
N PRO A 407 -15.95 -1.30 2.38
CA PRO A 407 -14.56 -1.01 2.75
C PRO A 407 -13.54 -1.76 1.89
N GLY A 408 -12.51 -1.04 1.44
CA GLY A 408 -11.49 -1.50 0.51
C GLY A 408 -11.80 -1.18 -0.95
N THR A 409 -12.98 -0.67 -1.26
CA THR A 409 -13.35 -0.24 -2.62
C THR A 409 -13.26 1.27 -2.75
N ARG A 410 -13.18 1.74 -3.99
CA ARG A 410 -13.23 3.16 -4.29
C ARG A 410 -14.59 3.74 -3.85
N ALA A 411 -14.58 4.94 -3.27
CA ALA A 411 -15.79 5.66 -2.91
C ALA A 411 -16.72 5.85 -4.13
N PRO A 412 -18.02 5.51 -4.01
CA PRO A 412 -19.00 5.70 -5.07
C PRO A 412 -19.15 7.15 -5.53
N HIS A 413 -19.25 7.33 -6.85
CA HIS A 413 -19.70 8.56 -7.49
C HIS A 413 -21.21 8.69 -7.39
N LEU A 414 -21.68 9.89 -7.01
CA LEU A 414 -23.06 10.32 -7.20
C LEU A 414 -23.05 11.77 -7.70
N LYS A 415 -24.04 12.11 -8.53
CA LYS A 415 -24.38 13.49 -8.84
C LYS A 415 -24.97 14.16 -7.61
N VAL A 416 -24.39 15.29 -7.25
CA VAL A 416 -24.74 16.06 -6.06
C VAL A 416 -24.76 17.55 -6.36
N LEU A 417 -25.41 18.32 -5.50
CA LEU A 417 -25.22 19.76 -5.40
C LEU A 417 -24.31 20.07 -4.22
N ILE A 418 -23.22 20.79 -4.46
CA ILE A 418 -22.30 21.33 -3.45
C ILE A 418 -22.43 22.85 -3.52
N ASP A 419 -22.86 23.48 -2.43
CA ASP A 419 -23.16 24.92 -2.39
C ASP A 419 -24.09 25.42 -3.53
N GLY A 420 -25.01 24.56 -3.97
CA GLY A 420 -25.95 24.84 -5.05
C GLY A 420 -25.41 24.67 -6.47
N THR A 421 -24.16 24.22 -6.63
CA THR A 421 -23.54 23.92 -7.92
C THR A 421 -23.51 22.41 -8.15
N GLU A 422 -23.79 21.96 -9.37
CA GLU A 422 -23.66 20.53 -9.73
C GLU A 422 -22.21 20.07 -9.58
N GLY A 423 -22.04 18.88 -8.99
CA GLY A 423 -20.75 18.26 -8.78
C GLY A 423 -20.90 16.78 -8.44
N SER A 424 -19.83 16.22 -7.88
CA SER A 424 -19.73 14.81 -7.51
C SER A 424 -19.43 14.63 -6.02
N THR A 425 -19.93 13.54 -5.44
CA THR A 425 -19.42 13.03 -4.15
C THR A 425 -17.89 12.85 -4.13
N LEU A 426 -17.26 12.68 -5.29
CA LEU A 426 -15.80 12.57 -5.39
C LEU A 426 -15.09 13.91 -5.19
N ASP A 427 -15.78 15.03 -5.36
CA ASP A 427 -15.19 16.37 -5.27
C ASP A 427 -14.99 16.80 -3.81
N VAL A 428 -15.79 16.24 -2.88
CA VAL A 428 -15.60 16.45 -1.44
C VAL A 428 -14.47 15.60 -0.86
N LEU A 429 -13.99 14.62 -1.62
CA LEU A 429 -12.83 13.80 -1.25
C LEU A 429 -11.56 14.59 -1.54
N ALA A 430 -11.17 15.40 -0.56
CA ALA A 430 -9.99 16.25 -0.62
C ALA A 430 -8.67 15.44 -0.45
N ARG A 431 -7.60 16.13 -0.03
CA ARG A 431 -6.27 15.54 0.21
C ARG A 431 -6.21 14.60 1.42
N GLY A 432 -7.14 14.70 2.35
CA GLY A 432 -7.11 14.04 3.67
C GLY A 432 -8.25 13.04 3.87
N TRP A 433 -8.47 12.67 5.14
CA TRP A 433 -9.57 11.79 5.53
C TRP A 433 -10.90 12.54 5.50
N VAL A 434 -11.95 11.87 5.01
CA VAL A 434 -13.30 12.45 4.96
C VAL A 434 -14.32 11.46 5.54
N LEU A 435 -15.15 11.94 6.45
CA LEU A 435 -16.29 11.21 6.99
C LEU A 435 -17.58 11.71 6.32
N LEU A 436 -18.30 10.81 5.67
CA LEU A 436 -19.57 11.07 4.99
C LEU A 436 -20.73 10.51 5.82
N SER A 437 -21.75 11.31 6.09
CA SER A 437 -22.97 10.90 6.82
C SER A 437 -24.12 11.87 6.55
N GLU A 438 -25.36 11.37 6.59
CA GLU A 438 -26.58 12.22 6.62
C GLU A 438 -26.90 12.73 8.05
N ASP A 439 -26.33 12.08 9.06
CA ASP A 439 -26.57 12.41 10.46
C ASP A 439 -25.47 13.30 11.04
N GLN A 440 -25.89 14.46 11.56
CA GLN A 440 -25.03 15.50 12.15
C GLN A 440 -24.21 14.99 13.34
N ARG A 441 -24.68 13.98 14.08
CA ARG A 441 -23.99 13.47 15.28
C ARG A 441 -22.55 13.04 15.00
N TRP A 442 -22.26 12.67 13.75
CA TRP A 442 -20.94 12.24 13.31
C TRP A 442 -19.94 13.41 13.20
N GLN A 443 -20.38 14.66 13.15
CA GLN A 443 -19.49 15.83 13.18
C GLN A 443 -18.75 15.92 14.52
N ASP A 444 -19.48 15.73 15.63
CA ASP A 444 -18.89 15.71 16.97
C ASP A 444 -17.95 14.51 17.14
N ALA A 445 -18.33 13.35 16.60
CA ALA A 445 -17.49 12.15 16.59
C ALA A 445 -16.18 12.40 15.83
N ALA A 446 -16.24 13.01 14.64
CA ALA A 446 -15.05 13.36 13.85
C ALA A 446 -14.14 14.34 14.58
N SER A 447 -14.72 15.35 15.23
CA SER A 447 -13.97 16.34 16.00
C SER A 447 -13.21 15.71 17.18
N ARG A 448 -13.84 14.75 17.89
CA ARG A 448 -13.20 14.01 18.98
C ARG A 448 -12.09 13.09 18.49
N ALA A 449 -12.34 12.32 17.42
CA ALA A 449 -11.33 11.44 16.83
C ALA A 449 -10.12 12.23 16.33
N CYS A 450 -10.34 13.40 15.72
CA CYS A 450 -9.27 14.32 15.32
C CYS A 450 -8.43 14.79 16.51
N ALA A 451 -9.08 15.26 17.59
CA ALA A 451 -8.38 15.73 18.79
C ALA A 451 -7.58 14.62 19.49
N GLU A 452 -8.08 13.39 19.50
CA GLU A 452 -7.44 12.26 20.16
C GLU A 452 -6.26 11.68 19.36
N LEU A 453 -6.40 11.60 18.03
CA LEU A 453 -5.41 10.96 17.17
C LEU A 453 -4.42 11.92 16.53
N GLY A 454 -4.72 13.23 16.52
CA GLY A 454 -3.93 14.22 15.79
C GLY A 454 -4.01 14.06 14.27
N ILE A 455 -5.11 13.49 13.77
CA ILE A 455 -5.35 13.24 12.35
C ILE A 455 -6.57 14.05 11.91
N ASP A 456 -6.38 14.94 10.95
CA ASP A 456 -7.44 15.77 10.42
C ASP A 456 -8.47 14.91 9.67
N ILE A 457 -9.75 15.09 10.01
CA ILE A 457 -10.90 14.49 9.35
C ILE A 457 -11.84 15.61 8.93
N ALA A 458 -12.14 15.71 7.64
CA ALA A 458 -13.22 16.55 7.17
C ALA A 458 -14.57 15.82 7.35
N PHE A 459 -15.58 16.50 7.87
CA PHE A 459 -16.94 15.99 7.88
C PHE A 459 -17.71 16.59 6.71
N ALA A 460 -18.28 15.76 5.84
CA ALA A 460 -19.19 16.22 4.79
C ALA A 460 -20.61 15.78 5.12
N HIS A 461 -21.47 16.74 5.42
CA HIS A 461 -22.85 16.46 5.80
C HIS A 461 -23.73 16.23 4.56
N ILE A 462 -24.04 14.97 4.30
CA ILE A 462 -24.89 14.58 3.18
C ILE A 462 -26.34 15.01 3.44
N GLY A 463 -26.99 15.58 2.45
CA GLY A 463 -28.32 16.19 2.55
C GLY A 463 -28.31 17.65 3.00
N SER A 464 -27.20 18.14 3.58
CA SER A 464 -27.00 19.56 3.92
C SER A 464 -25.97 20.22 3.01
N ASP A 465 -24.69 19.90 3.20
CA ASP A 465 -23.56 20.52 2.49
C ASP A 465 -23.39 19.91 1.10
N VAL A 466 -23.71 18.61 1.00
CA VAL A 466 -23.62 17.81 -0.22
C VAL A 466 -24.98 17.17 -0.45
N LYS A 467 -25.73 17.58 -1.48
CA LYS A 467 -27.11 17.12 -1.69
C LYS A 467 -27.20 16.18 -2.87
N PRO A 468 -27.39 14.87 -2.68
CA PRO A 468 -27.70 13.95 -3.77
C PRO A 468 -28.92 14.41 -4.56
N THR A 469 -28.88 14.24 -5.88
CA THR A 469 -29.98 14.64 -6.77
C THR A 469 -31.21 13.72 -6.61
N GLU A 470 -30.99 12.49 -6.14
CA GLU A 470 -32.03 11.48 -5.95
C GLU A 470 -32.17 11.09 -4.47
N PRO A 471 -33.40 10.92 -3.95
CA PRO A 471 -33.62 10.43 -2.59
C PRO A 471 -32.98 9.06 -2.37
N LEU A 472 -32.39 8.83 -1.19
CA LEU A 472 -31.75 7.58 -0.76
C LEU A 472 -30.54 7.14 -1.60
N ALA A 473 -30.14 7.88 -2.64
CA ALA A 473 -29.02 7.50 -3.51
C ALA A 473 -27.71 7.31 -2.74
N PHE A 474 -27.45 8.16 -1.74
CA PHE A 474 -26.28 8.04 -0.88
C PHE A 474 -26.31 6.74 -0.05
N GLN A 475 -27.41 6.48 0.64
CA GLN A 475 -27.61 5.27 1.45
C GLN A 475 -27.44 3.99 0.62
N MET A 476 -28.01 3.94 -0.58
CA MET A 476 -27.89 2.80 -1.49
C MET A 476 -26.46 2.62 -2.00
N ALA A 477 -25.83 3.71 -2.47
CA ALA A 477 -24.49 3.65 -3.03
C ALA A 477 -23.43 3.32 -1.98
N TYR A 478 -23.59 3.80 -0.74
CA TYR A 478 -22.66 3.57 0.36
C TYR A 478 -23.07 2.45 1.31
N GLY A 479 -24.22 1.81 1.10
CA GLY A 479 -24.70 0.66 1.88
C GLY A 479 -24.89 0.97 3.37
N ILE A 480 -25.45 2.13 3.70
CA ILE A 480 -25.70 2.59 5.07
C ILE A 480 -27.15 3.08 5.25
N THR A 481 -27.62 3.13 6.49
CA THR A 481 -28.85 3.81 6.88
C THR A 481 -28.61 5.31 7.09
N ALA A 482 -29.68 6.08 7.28
CA ALA A 482 -29.61 7.54 7.48
C ALA A 482 -28.74 7.98 8.66
N ASP A 483 -28.57 7.12 9.67
CA ASP A 483 -27.73 7.36 10.85
C ASP A 483 -26.32 6.73 10.76
N GLY A 484 -26.04 5.97 9.69
CA GLY A 484 -24.73 5.38 9.42
C GLY A 484 -23.71 6.40 8.92
N ALA A 485 -22.45 5.96 8.77
CA ALA A 485 -21.36 6.80 8.27
C ALA A 485 -20.31 5.99 7.51
N THR A 486 -19.60 6.65 6.59
CA THR A 486 -18.47 6.07 5.84
C THR A 486 -17.22 6.94 5.97
N LEU A 487 -16.10 6.33 6.36
CA LEU A 487 -14.78 6.96 6.41
C LEU A 487 -14.00 6.66 5.13
N VAL A 488 -13.68 7.70 4.39
CA VAL A 488 -12.93 7.64 3.13
C VAL A 488 -11.49 8.12 3.34
N ARG A 489 -10.55 7.34 2.81
CA ARG A 489 -9.10 7.57 2.86
C ARG A 489 -8.65 8.74 1.98
N PRO A 490 -7.44 9.27 2.21
CA PRO A 490 -6.79 10.28 1.36
C PRO A 490 -6.62 9.91 -0.12
N ASP A 491 -6.76 8.63 -0.49
CA ASP A 491 -6.71 8.15 -1.88
C ASP A 491 -8.10 7.89 -2.50
N GLY A 492 -9.18 8.18 -1.77
CA GLY A 492 -10.55 8.02 -2.22
C GLY A 492 -11.11 6.60 -2.08
N TYR A 493 -10.44 5.73 -1.31
CA TYR A 493 -10.95 4.39 -0.97
C TYR A 493 -11.67 4.41 0.37
N VAL A 494 -12.72 3.61 0.52
CA VAL A 494 -13.41 3.45 1.80
C VAL A 494 -12.51 2.67 2.76
N GLY A 495 -12.12 3.28 3.87
CA GLY A 495 -11.31 2.62 4.90
C GLY A 495 -12.17 1.88 5.94
N TRP A 496 -13.34 2.44 6.25
CA TRP A 496 -14.28 1.90 7.23
C TRP A 496 -15.69 2.43 7.01
N ARG A 497 -16.69 1.71 7.51
CA ARG A 497 -18.09 2.09 7.47
C ARG A 497 -18.86 1.58 8.70
N ALA A 498 -19.77 2.39 9.22
CA ALA A 498 -20.83 1.97 10.13
C ALA A 498 -22.16 1.95 9.36
N VAL A 499 -22.75 0.75 9.19
CA VAL A 499 -24.03 0.60 8.48
C VAL A 499 -25.14 1.37 9.18
N THR A 500 -25.20 1.31 10.50
CA THR A 500 -26.09 2.08 11.39
C THR A 500 -25.24 2.77 12.46
N ALA A 501 -25.76 3.82 13.11
CA ALA A 501 -25.04 4.44 14.22
C ALA A 501 -24.80 3.43 15.37
N PRO A 502 -23.55 3.23 15.83
CA PRO A 502 -23.30 2.48 17.05
C PRO A 502 -23.74 3.29 18.27
N THR A 503 -23.77 2.65 19.45
CA THR A 503 -24.13 3.33 20.71
C THR A 503 -23.19 4.50 21.03
N ASP A 504 -21.90 4.37 20.69
CA ASP A 504 -20.91 5.45 20.78
C ASP A 504 -20.21 5.66 19.43
N PRO A 505 -20.73 6.57 18.59
CA PRO A 505 -20.13 6.91 17.29
C PRO A 505 -18.71 7.44 17.39
N ALA A 506 -18.38 8.19 18.44
CA ALA A 506 -17.06 8.78 18.61
C ALA A 506 -16.01 7.70 18.90
N ALA A 507 -16.28 6.81 19.85
CA ALA A 507 -15.36 5.71 20.18
C ALA A 507 -15.16 4.77 18.98
N ALA A 508 -16.24 4.45 18.25
CA ALA A 508 -16.17 3.61 17.06
C ALA A 508 -15.30 4.25 15.96
N LEU A 509 -15.51 5.55 15.68
CA LEU A 509 -14.74 6.27 14.68
C LEU A 509 -13.26 6.42 15.08
N THR A 510 -12.96 6.80 16.33
CA THR A 510 -11.58 6.90 16.82
C THR A 510 -10.86 5.56 16.67
N SER A 511 -11.48 4.46 17.09
CA SER A 511 -10.90 3.13 16.96
C SER A 511 -10.67 2.75 15.50
N ALA A 512 -11.66 2.99 14.63
CA ALA A 512 -11.54 2.70 13.21
C ALA A 512 -10.43 3.52 12.55
N LEU A 513 -10.46 4.85 12.70
CA LEU A 513 -9.46 5.76 12.12
C LEU A 513 -8.07 5.42 12.62
N GLY A 514 -7.89 5.23 13.93
CA GLY A 514 -6.60 4.91 14.53
C GLY A 514 -5.97 3.63 13.93
N ARG A 515 -6.80 2.62 13.67
CA ARG A 515 -6.36 1.39 12.98
C ARG A 515 -6.03 1.64 11.51
N VAL A 516 -6.96 2.22 10.74
CA VAL A 516 -6.78 2.33 9.28
C VAL A 516 -5.72 3.35 8.86
N SER A 517 -5.40 4.30 9.73
CA SER A 517 -4.32 5.26 9.55
C SER A 517 -3.01 4.83 10.20
N CYS A 518 -3.01 3.74 10.97
CA CYS A 518 -1.89 3.36 11.85
C CYS A 518 -1.43 4.55 12.71
N ALA A 519 -2.35 5.21 13.41
CA ALA A 519 -2.11 6.48 14.08
C ALA A 519 -0.97 6.40 15.10
N ALA A 520 -0.01 7.33 15.00
CA ALA A 520 1.14 7.38 15.89
C ALA A 520 0.75 7.64 17.36
N ALA A 521 -0.26 8.49 17.59
CA ALA A 521 -0.78 8.78 18.93
C ALA A 521 -1.33 7.52 19.61
N GLN A 522 -2.07 6.69 18.88
CA GLN A 522 -2.61 5.44 19.41
C GLN A 522 -1.48 4.43 19.71
N ALA A 523 -0.48 4.32 18.82
CA ALA A 523 0.68 3.47 19.04
C ALA A 523 1.48 3.91 20.27
N LEU A 524 1.65 5.22 20.48
CA LEU A 524 2.32 5.77 21.65
C LEU A 524 1.52 5.51 22.93
N ALA A 525 0.21 5.75 22.93
CA ALA A 525 -0.66 5.47 24.06
C ALA A 525 -0.62 3.98 24.44
N GLN A 526 -0.69 3.08 23.46
CA GLN A 526 -0.54 1.63 23.69
C GLN A 526 0.84 1.27 24.25
N ARG A 527 1.91 1.93 23.76
CA ARG A 527 3.27 1.72 24.25
C ARG A 527 3.44 2.18 25.69
N VAL A 528 2.91 3.36 26.03
CA VAL A 528 2.89 3.91 27.40
C VAL A 528 2.10 2.99 28.31
N GLN A 529 0.88 2.61 27.93
CA GLN A 529 0.04 1.70 28.72
C GLN A 529 0.74 0.36 28.97
N ARG A 530 1.40 -0.20 27.96
CA ARG A 530 2.18 -1.44 28.13
C ARG A 530 3.36 -1.26 29.09
N LEU A 531 4.02 -0.10 29.09
CA LEU A 531 5.10 0.20 30.03
C LEU A 531 4.57 0.36 31.45
N GLU A 532 3.46 1.07 31.63
CA GLU A 532 2.75 1.20 32.91
C GLU A 532 2.28 -0.16 33.43
N ASP A 533 1.78 -1.04 32.56
CA ASP A 533 1.41 -2.41 32.93
C ASP A 533 2.61 -3.23 33.37
N VAL A 534 3.71 -3.16 32.64
CA VAL A 534 4.98 -3.81 33.00
C VAL A 534 5.49 -3.31 34.34
N GLU A 535 5.37 -2.01 34.62
CA GLU A 535 5.75 -1.40 35.90
C GLU A 535 4.81 -1.83 37.03
N ALA A 536 3.49 -1.81 36.83
CA ALA A 536 2.51 -2.29 37.80
C ALA A 536 2.69 -3.79 38.13
N ILE A 537 3.06 -4.61 37.14
CA ILE A 537 3.40 -6.03 37.33
C ILE A 537 4.68 -6.18 38.15
N ARG A 538 5.70 -5.34 37.91
CA ARG A 538 6.91 -5.28 38.75
C ARG A 538 6.58 -4.89 40.18
N ASP A 539 5.73 -3.91 40.37
CA ASP A 539 5.32 -3.44 41.70
C ASP A 539 4.54 -4.50 42.48
N VAL A 540 3.55 -5.17 41.88
CA VAL A 540 2.82 -6.24 42.59
C VAL A 540 3.74 -7.42 42.94
N THR A 541 4.71 -7.73 42.07
CA THR A 541 5.71 -8.78 42.32
C THR A 541 6.70 -8.36 43.41
N ALA A 542 7.11 -7.09 43.46
CA ALA A 542 7.97 -6.56 44.51
C ALA A 542 7.24 -6.52 45.87
N ARG A 543 5.93 -6.21 45.89
CA ARG A 543 5.09 -6.32 47.09
C ARG A 543 4.99 -7.76 47.56
N TYR A 544 4.79 -8.71 46.65
CA TYR A 544 4.83 -10.14 46.98
C TYR A 544 6.17 -10.53 47.61
N ALA A 545 7.29 -10.20 46.95
CA ALA A 545 8.64 -10.44 47.46
C ALA A 545 8.84 -9.84 48.86
N THR A 546 8.33 -8.64 49.10
CA THR A 546 8.44 -7.94 50.38
C THR A 546 7.59 -8.61 51.47
N ALA A 547 6.39 -9.06 51.13
CA ALA A 547 5.49 -9.75 52.05
C ALA A 547 6.08 -11.09 52.50
N VAL A 548 6.74 -11.83 51.61
CA VAL A 548 7.38 -13.12 51.92
C VAL A 548 8.86 -13.01 52.35
N ASN A 549 9.44 -11.80 52.31
CA ASN A 549 10.81 -11.54 52.76
C ASN A 549 10.88 -11.59 54.29
N LYS A 550 11.75 -12.44 54.83
CA LYS A 550 11.99 -12.52 56.28
C LYS A 550 13.08 -11.57 56.77
N GLY A 551 13.90 -11.01 55.87
CA GLY A 551 14.98 -10.07 56.22
C GLY A 551 16.01 -10.67 57.20
N TRP A 552 17.03 -9.90 57.58
CA TRP A 552 18.13 -10.36 58.46
C TRP A 552 17.70 -10.79 59.87
N ASN A 553 16.50 -10.37 60.30
CA ASN A 553 15.95 -10.65 61.63
C ASN A 553 14.94 -11.82 61.65
N GLY A 554 14.68 -12.48 60.51
CA GLY A 554 13.75 -13.61 60.45
C GLY A 554 12.29 -13.23 60.73
N LYS A 555 11.86 -12.02 60.33
CA LYS A 555 10.47 -11.57 60.52
C LYS A 555 9.49 -12.54 59.86
N THR A 556 8.28 -12.64 60.41
CA THR A 556 7.21 -13.48 59.84
C THR A 556 6.71 -12.88 58.53
N VAL A 557 6.16 -13.75 57.67
CA VAL A 557 5.47 -13.36 56.44
C VAL A 557 4.34 -12.38 56.77
N ASP A 558 4.21 -11.32 55.97
CA ASP A 558 3.13 -10.34 56.09
C ASP A 558 1.87 -10.89 55.39
N LEU A 559 1.06 -11.62 56.15
CA LEU A 559 -0.17 -12.23 55.64
C LEU A 559 -1.25 -11.19 55.33
N ASP A 560 -1.22 -10.02 55.98
CA ASP A 560 -2.22 -8.97 55.78
C ASP A 560 -2.10 -8.33 54.39
N ALA A 561 -0.90 -8.35 53.79
CA ALA A 561 -0.66 -7.84 52.45
C ALA A 561 -1.15 -8.78 51.33
N ILE A 562 -1.22 -10.10 51.58
CA ILE A 562 -1.46 -11.15 50.56
C ILE A 562 -2.80 -11.00 49.81
N PRO A 563 -3.94 -10.66 50.45
CA PRO A 563 -5.22 -10.48 49.75
C PRO A 563 -5.20 -9.38 48.68
N SER A 564 -4.35 -8.36 48.84
CA SER A 564 -4.17 -7.28 47.87
C SER A 564 -3.21 -7.62 46.74
N ILE A 565 -2.55 -8.78 46.81
CA ILE A 565 -1.49 -9.19 45.89
C ILE A 565 -1.99 -10.29 44.94
N PHE A 566 -2.77 -11.24 45.45
CA PHE A 566 -3.24 -12.41 44.69
C PHE A 566 -4.70 -12.27 44.23
N THR A 567 -5.07 -12.99 43.17
CA THR A 567 -6.48 -13.24 42.83
C THR A 567 -7.08 -14.28 43.77
N THR A 568 -8.41 -14.32 43.86
CA THR A 568 -9.13 -15.28 44.74
C THR A 568 -8.89 -16.74 44.35
N ASP A 569 -8.69 -16.99 43.05
CA ASP A 569 -8.46 -18.29 42.41
C ASP A 569 -6.97 -18.59 42.16
N ALA A 570 -6.06 -17.80 42.74
CA ALA A 570 -4.65 -17.91 42.42
C ALA A 570 -4.03 -19.26 42.83
N ARG A 571 -2.97 -19.65 42.13
CA ARG A 571 -2.18 -20.85 42.43
C ARG A 571 -0.76 -20.52 42.90
N TRP A 572 -0.25 -21.31 43.82
CA TRP A 572 1.13 -21.22 44.30
C TRP A 572 1.76 -22.62 44.36
N VAL A 573 2.73 -22.86 43.48
CA VAL A 573 3.29 -24.19 43.21
C VAL A 573 4.82 -24.15 43.26
N SER A 574 5.41 -25.23 43.74
CA SER A 574 6.84 -25.51 43.57
C SER A 574 7.04 -27.02 43.64
N SER A 575 7.39 -27.62 42.50
CA SER A 575 7.64 -29.08 42.42
C SER A 575 8.83 -29.50 43.29
N ASP A 576 9.89 -28.71 43.32
CA ASP A 576 11.11 -28.97 44.10
C ASP A 576 10.87 -28.91 45.62
N MET A 577 9.92 -28.07 46.06
CA MET A 577 9.55 -27.95 47.48
C MET A 577 8.31 -28.79 47.84
N GLY A 578 7.73 -29.52 46.89
CA GLY A 578 6.54 -30.36 47.10
C GLY A 578 5.27 -29.56 47.39
N ILE A 579 5.15 -28.35 46.86
CA ILE A 579 4.06 -27.42 47.17
C ILE A 579 3.11 -27.31 45.97
N ALA A 580 1.81 -27.44 46.24
CA ALA A 580 0.75 -27.23 45.28
C ALA A 580 -0.49 -26.71 46.02
N THR A 581 -0.68 -25.40 46.01
CA THR A 581 -1.74 -24.72 46.75
C THR A 581 -2.59 -23.90 45.78
N GLU A 582 -3.91 -24.04 45.87
CA GLU A 582 -4.87 -23.34 45.01
C GLU A 582 -5.90 -22.58 45.85
N GLY A 583 -6.18 -21.34 45.48
CA GLY A 583 -7.08 -20.43 46.15
C GLY A 583 -6.40 -19.57 47.23
N LEU A 584 -6.85 -18.32 47.35
CA LEU A 584 -6.28 -17.33 48.26
C LEU A 584 -6.25 -17.79 49.72
N ASP A 585 -7.34 -18.39 50.22
CA ASP A 585 -7.43 -18.86 51.61
C ASP A 585 -6.42 -19.97 51.91
N ALA A 586 -6.22 -20.89 50.95
CA ALA A 586 -5.24 -21.96 51.09
C ALA A 586 -3.81 -21.41 51.02
N ILE A 587 -3.56 -20.43 50.15
CA ILE A 587 -2.29 -19.71 50.07
C ILE A 587 -1.97 -19.02 51.40
N LEU A 588 -2.93 -18.30 52.00
CA LEU A 588 -2.78 -17.65 53.30
C LEU A 588 -2.44 -18.63 54.43
N ALA A 589 -3.12 -19.79 54.46
CA ALA A 589 -2.89 -20.82 55.46
C ALA A 589 -1.53 -21.52 55.28
N GLY A 590 -1.11 -21.78 54.04
CA GLY A 590 0.08 -22.56 53.72
C GLY A 590 1.39 -21.75 53.72
N LEU A 591 1.36 -20.46 53.35
CA LEU A 591 2.54 -19.60 53.22
C LEU A 591 3.51 -19.63 54.42
N PRO A 592 3.04 -19.59 55.69
CA PRO A 592 3.92 -19.70 56.85
C PRO A 592 4.70 -21.02 56.91
N GLU A 593 4.05 -22.15 56.60
CA GLU A 593 4.67 -23.48 56.59
C GLU A 593 5.58 -23.66 55.38
N HIS A 594 5.11 -23.27 54.20
CA HIS A 594 5.84 -23.35 52.94
C HIS A 594 7.19 -22.60 52.98
N THR A 595 7.25 -21.50 53.73
CA THR A 595 8.46 -20.70 53.89
C THR A 595 9.24 -21.03 55.17
N ALA A 596 8.77 -21.95 56.02
CA ALA A 596 9.36 -22.24 57.33
C ALA A 596 10.81 -22.75 57.25
N VAL A 597 11.16 -23.48 56.19
CA VAL A 597 12.51 -24.02 55.95
C VAL A 597 13.57 -22.95 55.66
N VAL A 598 13.13 -21.71 55.40
CA VAL A 598 13.97 -20.54 55.13
C VAL A 598 13.98 -19.64 56.36
N GLN A 599 15.07 -19.65 57.14
CA GLN A 599 15.18 -18.83 58.37
C GLN A 599 15.47 -17.35 58.07
N PHE A 600 16.14 -17.10 56.95
CA PHE A 600 16.53 -15.78 56.45
C PHE A 600 16.20 -15.75 54.96
N SER A 601 15.54 -14.69 54.48
CA SER A 601 15.35 -14.48 53.04
C SER A 601 15.42 -13.01 52.67
N MET A 602 16.23 -12.74 51.65
CA MET A 602 16.19 -11.51 50.87
C MET A 602 16.01 -11.90 49.41
N HIS A 603 14.79 -11.78 48.91
CA HIS A 603 14.46 -11.98 47.51
C HIS A 603 14.86 -10.73 46.72
N ALA A 604 15.80 -10.89 45.79
CA ALA A 604 16.08 -9.91 44.76
C ALA A 604 15.63 -10.47 43.40
N PHE A 605 14.55 -9.90 42.87
CA PHE A 605 14.04 -10.23 41.55
C PHE A 605 14.80 -9.43 40.49
N LEU A 606 15.37 -10.09 39.49
CA LEU A 606 16.25 -9.52 38.47
C LEU A 606 15.75 -9.84 37.07
N ASN A 607 16.01 -8.91 36.13
CA ASN A 607 15.85 -9.06 34.68
C ASN A 607 14.58 -9.81 34.23
N PRO A 608 13.38 -9.34 34.58
CA PRO A 608 12.17 -10.06 34.20
C PRO A 608 11.88 -9.93 32.72
N VAL A 609 11.47 -11.03 32.11
CA VAL A 609 10.84 -11.03 30.77
C VAL A 609 9.33 -11.06 30.99
N ILE A 610 8.66 -9.94 30.75
CA ILE A 610 7.23 -9.76 30.98
C ILE A 610 6.50 -9.60 29.65
N THR A 611 5.46 -10.42 29.45
CA THR A 611 4.57 -10.36 28.28
C THR A 611 3.17 -10.01 28.75
N VAL A 612 2.60 -8.92 28.21
CA VAL A 612 1.26 -8.42 28.56
C VAL A 612 0.31 -8.65 27.39
N ASN A 613 -0.85 -9.23 27.67
CA ASN A 613 -1.93 -9.54 26.73
C ASN A 613 -3.27 -9.03 27.29
N VAL A 614 -3.57 -7.75 27.07
CA VAL A 614 -4.81 -7.06 27.49
C VAL A 614 -5.02 -7.11 29.02
N ASP A 615 -5.67 -8.17 29.50
CA ASP A 615 -6.05 -8.40 30.91
C ASP A 615 -5.25 -9.54 31.56
N MET A 616 -4.38 -10.20 30.81
CA MET A 616 -3.52 -11.28 31.29
C MET A 616 -2.05 -10.94 31.05
N ALA A 617 -1.16 -11.39 31.92
CA ALA A 617 0.27 -11.28 31.68
C ALA A 617 1.03 -12.49 32.24
N THR A 618 2.21 -12.73 31.67
CA THR A 618 3.18 -13.69 32.20
C THR A 618 4.52 -13.02 32.43
N GLY A 619 5.23 -13.46 33.46
CA GLY A 619 6.55 -12.97 33.79
C GLY A 619 7.46 -14.12 34.22
N THR A 620 8.63 -14.24 33.58
CA THR A 620 9.70 -15.11 34.06
C THR A 620 10.70 -14.26 34.82
N TRP A 621 10.94 -14.65 36.08
CA TRP A 621 11.75 -13.89 37.01
C TRP A 621 12.96 -14.70 37.46
N LEU A 622 14.10 -14.02 37.56
CA LEU A 622 15.29 -14.58 38.18
C LEU A 622 15.39 -14.05 39.61
N MET A 623 15.56 -14.94 40.56
CA MET A 623 15.60 -14.61 41.98
C MET A 623 16.95 -15.00 42.57
N TRP A 624 17.54 -14.07 43.31
CA TRP A 624 18.56 -14.38 44.28
C TRP A 624 17.95 -14.41 45.67
N VAL A 625 18.16 -15.52 46.37
CA VAL A 625 17.73 -15.71 47.76
C VAL A 625 18.95 -16.05 48.59
N ALA A 626 19.41 -15.08 49.38
CA ALA A 626 20.35 -15.38 50.45
C ALA A 626 19.57 -15.99 51.62
N SER A 627 19.99 -17.17 52.08
CA SER A 627 19.25 -17.98 53.07
C SER A 627 20.17 -18.71 54.04
N ILE A 628 19.64 -19.04 55.22
CA ILE A 628 20.25 -20.02 56.13
C ILE A 628 19.34 -21.25 56.09
N ILE A 629 19.87 -22.35 55.55
CA ILE A 629 19.17 -23.64 55.45
C ILE A 629 19.85 -24.61 56.42
N GLY A 630 19.18 -24.96 57.51
CA GLY A 630 19.74 -25.88 58.51
C GLY A 630 21.01 -25.38 59.19
N ASN A 631 21.09 -24.09 59.53
CA ASN A 631 22.24 -23.38 60.12
C ASN A 631 23.46 -23.13 59.20
N ASP A 632 23.35 -23.41 57.89
CA ASP A 632 24.42 -23.15 56.91
C ASP A 632 24.04 -21.96 56.00
N PRO A 633 24.85 -20.88 55.92
CA PRO A 633 24.58 -19.76 55.04
C PRO A 633 24.79 -20.16 53.58
N ARG A 634 23.74 -20.01 52.77
CA ARG A 634 23.70 -20.34 51.35
C ARG A 634 23.16 -19.19 50.53
N ALA A 635 23.63 -19.09 49.30
CA ALA A 635 22.94 -18.30 48.27
C ALA A 635 22.27 -19.27 47.30
N VAL A 636 20.98 -19.06 47.05
CA VAL A 636 20.21 -19.86 46.10
C VAL A 636 19.85 -18.96 44.93
N TYR A 637 20.20 -19.41 43.73
CA TYR A 637 19.68 -18.84 42.50
C TYR A 637 18.46 -19.64 42.07
N MET A 638 17.33 -18.97 41.86
CA MET A 638 16.05 -19.60 41.54
C MET A 638 15.39 -18.85 40.39
N SER A 639 14.41 -19.46 39.74
CA SER A 639 13.51 -18.77 38.83
C SER A 639 12.06 -18.95 39.26
N ALA A 640 11.22 -17.98 38.92
CA ALA A 640 9.79 -18.07 39.13
C ALA A 640 9.05 -17.68 37.85
N ASP A 641 8.16 -18.56 37.40
CA ASP A 641 7.21 -18.26 36.33
C ASP A 641 5.90 -17.83 36.98
N MET A 642 5.51 -16.59 36.70
CA MET A 642 4.35 -15.95 37.32
C MET A 642 3.32 -15.57 36.27
N ALA A 643 2.05 -15.78 36.61
CA ALA A 643 0.91 -15.34 35.83
C ALA A 643 0.16 -14.24 36.57
N TYR A 644 -0.37 -13.28 35.83
CA TYR A 644 -1.06 -12.11 36.36
C TYR A 644 -2.38 -11.90 35.64
N THR A 645 -3.35 -11.35 36.37
CA THR A 645 -4.66 -10.96 35.86
C THR A 645 -4.94 -9.51 36.26
N ARG A 646 -5.46 -8.71 35.34
CA ARG A 646 -5.92 -7.35 35.62
C ARG A 646 -7.31 -7.41 36.25
N THR A 647 -7.46 -6.77 37.41
CA THR A 647 -8.76 -6.59 38.08
C THR A 647 -9.15 -5.11 38.09
N ALA A 648 -10.35 -4.79 38.58
CA ALA A 648 -10.77 -3.41 38.79
C ALA A 648 -9.84 -2.61 39.73
N GLU A 649 -9.05 -3.30 40.56
CA GLU A 649 -8.11 -2.72 41.53
C GLU A 649 -6.64 -2.78 41.06
N GLY A 650 -6.42 -3.12 39.79
CA GLY A 650 -5.10 -3.24 39.16
C GLY A 650 -4.64 -4.68 38.97
N TRP A 651 -3.35 -4.85 38.65
CA TRP A 651 -2.76 -6.17 38.43
C TRP A 651 -2.63 -6.97 39.74
N ARG A 652 -2.98 -8.25 39.67
CA ARG A 652 -2.89 -9.25 40.75
C ARG A 652 -2.17 -10.49 40.24
N ILE A 653 -1.47 -11.20 41.13
CA ILE A 653 -0.84 -12.49 40.85
C ILE A 653 -1.93 -13.57 40.81
N ASN A 654 -2.03 -14.25 39.67
CA ASN A 654 -2.92 -15.41 39.48
C ASN A 654 -2.14 -16.73 39.59
N GLY A 655 -0.84 -16.72 39.35
CA GLY A 655 -0.03 -17.93 39.49
C GLY A 655 1.41 -17.63 39.85
N VAL A 656 1.98 -18.49 40.68
CA VAL A 656 3.41 -18.56 40.95
C VAL A 656 3.85 -20.01 40.84
N ASP A 657 4.83 -20.27 39.99
CA ASP A 657 5.55 -21.53 39.91
C ASP A 657 7.03 -21.26 40.19
N ILE A 658 7.53 -21.81 41.30
CA ILE A 658 8.91 -21.61 41.73
C ILE A 658 9.74 -22.84 41.37
N HIS A 659 10.80 -22.60 40.60
CA HIS A 659 11.80 -23.60 40.21
C HIS A 659 13.09 -23.35 40.99
N GLN A 660 13.54 -24.35 41.76
CA GLN A 660 14.84 -24.29 42.41
C GLN A 660 15.95 -24.40 41.37
N GLY A 661 16.90 -23.47 41.43
CA GLY A 661 18.11 -23.49 40.60
C GLY A 661 19.34 -23.91 41.39
N MET A 662 20.48 -23.32 41.04
CA MET A 662 21.79 -23.71 41.56
C MET A 662 21.99 -23.23 43.02
N LEU A 663 22.35 -24.18 43.89
CA LEU A 663 22.79 -23.92 45.27
C LEU A 663 24.26 -23.51 45.29
N LEU A 664 24.55 -22.29 45.73
CA LEU A 664 25.91 -21.80 45.97
C LEU A 664 26.24 -21.96 47.46
N SER A 665 27.15 -22.88 47.76
CA SER A 665 27.72 -23.06 49.11
C SER A 665 28.70 -21.92 49.42
N ALA A 666 28.64 -21.37 50.63
CA ALA A 666 29.61 -20.38 51.12
C ALA A 666 30.88 -21.01 51.71
N THR A 667 30.97 -22.34 51.84
CA THR A 667 32.21 -22.98 52.31
C THR A 667 33.22 -23.10 51.17
N PRO A 668 34.45 -22.52 51.29
CA PRO A 668 35.51 -22.87 50.37
C PRO A 668 35.77 -24.37 50.51
N SER A 669 35.72 -25.10 49.40
CA SER A 669 36.24 -26.47 49.37
C SER A 669 37.72 -26.40 49.77
N PRO A 670 38.21 -27.28 50.68
CA PRO A 670 39.60 -27.25 51.12
C PRO A 670 40.60 -27.43 49.98
#